data_AF-A0A661FR57-F1
#
_entry.id   AF-A0A661FR57-F1
#
_cell.length_a   1.000
_cell.length_b   1.000
_cell.length_c   1.000
_cell.angle_alpha   90.00
_cell.angle_beta   90.00
_cell.angle_gamma   90.00
#
_symmetry.space_group_name_H-M   'P 1'
#
loop_
_entity.id
_entity.type
_entity.pdbx_description
1 polymer ?
#
loop_
_entity_poly.entity_id
_entity_poly.type
_entity_poly.pdbx_seq_one_letter_code
_entity_poly.pdbx_strand_id
1 'polypeptide(L)'
;RTPDGRRRFEWLEDGLYQRSMMDPDLEWQLSLVKDTVTPGHADYNEKAARAKLMSKDTSTQQWGTNVSADNLAHSNDEIECYTCHTSWTTSCGGCHLPIEANWKTERHHYEGGETRNYATYNPQVARDQMFLIGRRGDAKSGKIAPVRSSSALVLSSTNSNRERIYVQQPPIAASGFSSQAFNPHFPHTTRKTETKTCVDCHLSGDNDNNAIMAQLLAQGTNFVNFIGFNTYVGGRGEVSAVTVTEWEEPQAVIGSYLHRYAYPDFYQQHVDNDRELKDAYKHGAGTAQCLQLRGEYLFVAEGKKGFNVYDVAGIGNKGISQRIISSPFSAAGQDTHIKTKNATCVALPTNQNINPARNEGDLMRVDNLEQVIHPLYNYAFVVDAEEGLILVNVNTLVDGEPRNNDLERALSWNPGGVLNGARHITVGGYYLYITTDSGVKIVSVDDPMHPELITTVALADARASVLQFRYLFVTSGAGLSVIDVTEPRSARLIENNTIALANAQKVFVARTYAYVAAGSDGLVIVDAERPEALVELTRFDANGTLNDSRDVVVATTNASLFAYVADGGNGIKVVQLTSPDLQPKFYGFSPEPVPDLIASYETSKPALSLSRGLERDRGVDETGGQVAVFGRRGSRPLNLEEMRRLYLDESGKPWFVDDAAKENTAENAAEDAAATDAGE
;
A
#
# COMPACT_ATOMS: atom_id res chain seq x y z
N ARG A 1 -42.03 -0.72 -8.37
CA ARG A 1 -42.82 0.26 -9.13
C ARG A 1 -42.20 1.63 -8.91
N THR A 2 -42.32 2.55 -9.86
CA THR A 2 -41.95 3.96 -9.72
C THR A 2 -42.96 4.69 -8.81
N PRO A 3 -42.67 5.91 -8.32
CA PRO A 3 -43.60 6.66 -7.44
C PRO A 3 -44.98 6.94 -8.05
N ASP A 4 -45.06 7.03 -9.37
CA ASP A 4 -46.31 7.16 -10.15
C ASP A 4 -47.07 5.82 -10.33
N GLY A 5 -46.60 4.74 -9.71
CA GLY A 5 -47.24 3.43 -9.72
C GLY A 5 -46.91 2.55 -10.94
N ARG A 6 -46.16 3.02 -11.95
CA ARG A 6 -45.78 2.18 -13.10
C ARG A 6 -44.71 1.14 -12.76
N ARG A 7 -44.56 0.12 -13.61
CA ARG A 7 -43.45 -0.85 -13.48
C ARG A 7 -42.15 -0.13 -13.84
N ARG A 8 -41.12 -0.28 -12.99
CA ARG A 8 -39.81 0.35 -13.22
C ARG A 8 -39.09 -0.27 -14.41
N PHE A 9 -39.22 -1.59 -14.56
CA PHE A 9 -38.72 -2.36 -15.68
C PHE A 9 -39.91 -3.05 -16.33
N GLU A 10 -40.06 -2.91 -17.65
CA GLU A 10 -41.17 -3.48 -18.39
C GLU A 10 -40.73 -3.91 -19.80
N TRP A 11 -41.08 -5.12 -20.18
CA TRP A 11 -40.93 -5.61 -21.55
C TRP A 11 -42.06 -5.04 -22.41
N LEU A 12 -41.69 -4.33 -23.46
CA LEU A 12 -42.55 -3.87 -24.56
C LEU A 12 -42.20 -4.68 -25.82
N GLU A 13 -42.96 -4.50 -26.90
CA GLU A 13 -42.81 -5.31 -28.14
C GLU A 13 -41.41 -5.20 -28.75
N ASP A 14 -40.73 -4.08 -28.56
CA ASP A 14 -39.42 -3.75 -29.12
C ASP A 14 -38.26 -3.88 -28.12
N GLY A 15 -38.51 -4.17 -26.84
CA GLY A 15 -37.44 -4.44 -25.88
C GLY A 15 -37.78 -4.24 -24.41
N LEU A 16 -36.77 -4.28 -23.55
CA LEU A 16 -36.90 -4.01 -22.11
C LEU A 16 -36.69 -2.52 -21.84
N TYR A 17 -37.66 -1.85 -21.22
CA TYR A 17 -37.57 -0.43 -20.88
C TYR A 17 -37.36 -0.23 -19.38
N GLN A 18 -36.54 0.76 -19.03
CA GLN A 18 -36.43 1.29 -17.67
C GLN A 18 -37.06 2.68 -17.60
N ARG A 19 -37.89 2.89 -16.58
CA ARG A 19 -38.47 4.19 -16.24
C ARG A 19 -37.66 4.88 -15.15
N SER A 20 -37.58 6.21 -15.21
CA SER A 20 -36.93 7.02 -14.17
C SER A 20 -37.69 6.90 -12.84
N MET A 21 -36.94 6.86 -11.74
CA MET A 21 -37.51 6.89 -10.39
C MET A 21 -37.86 8.30 -9.92
N MET A 22 -37.37 9.33 -10.63
CA MET A 22 -37.48 10.74 -10.23
C MET A 22 -38.36 11.55 -11.18
N ASP A 23 -38.49 11.12 -12.43
CA ASP A 23 -39.21 11.84 -13.48
C ASP A 23 -40.20 10.87 -14.16
N PRO A 24 -41.52 11.10 -14.06
CA PRO A 24 -42.51 10.22 -14.67
C PRO A 24 -42.50 10.28 -16.20
N ASP A 25 -41.91 11.29 -16.84
CA ASP A 25 -41.94 11.42 -18.30
C ASP A 25 -40.72 10.79 -18.98
N LEU A 26 -39.75 10.30 -18.20
CA LEU A 26 -38.52 9.69 -18.71
C LEU A 26 -38.54 8.16 -18.63
N GLU A 27 -38.38 7.52 -19.79
CA GLU A 27 -38.07 6.11 -19.94
C GLU A 27 -37.09 5.88 -21.10
N TRP A 28 -36.35 4.78 -21.05
CA TRP A 28 -35.40 4.40 -22.09
C TRP A 28 -35.31 2.88 -22.24
N GLN A 29 -35.06 2.42 -23.47
CA GLN A 29 -34.78 1.02 -23.75
C GLN A 29 -33.42 0.64 -23.15
N LEU A 30 -33.37 -0.51 -22.48
CA LEU A 30 -32.16 -1.07 -21.90
C LEU A 30 -31.35 -1.86 -22.93
N SER A 31 -30.03 -1.65 -22.91
CA SER A 31 -29.08 -2.51 -23.60
C SER A 31 -28.92 -3.82 -22.82
N LEU A 32 -29.13 -4.96 -23.46
CA LEU A 32 -28.95 -6.25 -22.81
C LEU A 32 -27.61 -6.87 -23.20
N VAL A 33 -26.90 -7.42 -22.21
CA VAL A 33 -25.64 -8.14 -22.46
C VAL A 33 -25.85 -9.30 -23.42
N LYS A 34 -26.98 -10.02 -23.30
CA LYS A 34 -27.35 -11.13 -24.20
C LYS A 34 -27.29 -10.70 -25.67
N ASP A 35 -27.80 -9.51 -25.99
CA ASP A 35 -27.89 -9.01 -27.35
C ASP A 35 -26.49 -8.67 -27.88
N THR A 36 -25.65 -8.06 -27.04
CA THR A 36 -24.27 -7.69 -27.41
C THR A 36 -23.33 -8.88 -27.62
N VAL A 37 -23.65 -10.05 -27.07
CA VAL A 37 -22.83 -11.26 -27.19
C VAL A 37 -23.41 -12.30 -28.15
N THR A 38 -24.55 -12.03 -28.77
CA THR A 38 -25.23 -12.95 -29.70
C THR A 38 -24.84 -12.64 -31.15
N PRO A 39 -24.11 -13.54 -31.84
CA PRO A 39 -23.78 -13.34 -33.25
C PRO A 39 -25.03 -13.13 -34.11
N GLY A 40 -24.95 -12.18 -35.06
CA GLY A 40 -26.06 -11.83 -35.96
C GLY A 40 -27.10 -10.87 -35.37
N HIS A 41 -27.02 -10.52 -34.08
CA HIS A 41 -27.82 -9.43 -33.51
C HIS A 41 -27.27 -8.06 -33.97
N ALA A 42 -28.15 -7.07 -34.14
CA ALA A 42 -27.75 -5.73 -34.61
C ALA A 42 -26.76 -5.03 -33.67
N ASP A 43 -26.87 -5.29 -32.38
CA ASP A 43 -26.00 -4.75 -31.32
C ASP A 43 -24.79 -5.63 -30.99
N TYR A 44 -24.49 -6.66 -31.79
CA TYR A 44 -23.37 -7.56 -31.53
C TYR A 44 -22.04 -6.79 -31.43
N ASN A 45 -21.26 -7.09 -30.39
CA ASN A 45 -19.93 -6.52 -30.17
C ASN A 45 -18.95 -7.65 -29.85
N GLU A 46 -17.99 -7.87 -30.74
CA GLU A 46 -17.02 -8.96 -30.62
C GLU A 46 -16.16 -8.85 -29.35
N LYS A 47 -15.73 -7.65 -28.97
CA LYS A 47 -14.94 -7.44 -27.74
C LYS A 47 -15.75 -7.81 -26.50
N ALA A 48 -17.02 -7.42 -26.45
CA ALA A 48 -17.92 -7.78 -25.36
C ALA A 48 -18.18 -9.29 -25.33
N ALA A 49 -18.38 -9.92 -26.49
CA ALA A 49 -18.54 -11.37 -26.62
C ALA A 49 -17.29 -12.11 -26.14
N ARG A 50 -16.09 -11.70 -26.56
CA ARG A 50 -14.82 -12.26 -26.09
C ARG A 50 -14.69 -12.16 -24.58
N ALA A 51 -14.85 -10.96 -24.01
CA ALA A 51 -14.74 -10.77 -22.57
C ALA A 51 -15.77 -11.62 -21.79
N LYS A 52 -17.04 -11.64 -22.22
CA LYS A 52 -18.11 -12.32 -21.47
C LYS A 52 -18.16 -13.84 -21.67
N LEU A 53 -17.77 -14.33 -22.85
CA LEU A 53 -17.89 -15.73 -23.25
C LEU A 53 -16.54 -16.49 -23.21
N MET A 54 -15.54 -15.96 -22.51
CA MET A 54 -14.24 -16.59 -22.35
C MET A 54 -14.29 -17.81 -21.42
N SER A 55 -13.57 -18.86 -21.79
CA SER A 55 -13.36 -20.06 -20.98
C SER A 55 -12.43 -19.79 -19.80
N LYS A 56 -12.55 -20.61 -18.74
CA LYS A 56 -11.59 -20.69 -17.64
C LYS A 56 -10.23 -21.28 -18.04
N ASP A 57 -10.14 -21.93 -19.20
CA ASP A 57 -8.90 -22.50 -19.71
C ASP A 57 -7.92 -21.38 -20.12
N THR A 58 -6.91 -21.16 -19.30
CA THR A 58 -5.89 -20.13 -19.49
C THR A 58 -4.90 -20.45 -20.62
N SER A 59 -4.83 -21.70 -21.06
CA SER A 59 -3.93 -22.14 -22.12
C SER A 59 -4.50 -21.82 -23.50
N THR A 60 -5.77 -22.16 -23.75
CA THR A 60 -6.42 -21.90 -25.03
C THR A 60 -7.07 -20.52 -25.10
N GLN A 61 -7.48 -19.97 -23.95
CA GLN A 61 -8.27 -18.73 -23.84
C GLN A 61 -9.46 -18.69 -24.80
N GLN A 62 -10.00 -19.87 -25.13
CA GLN A 62 -11.09 -20.01 -26.09
C GLN A 62 -12.33 -19.26 -25.61
N TRP A 63 -13.06 -18.66 -26.55
CA TRP A 63 -14.25 -17.89 -26.23
C TRP A 63 -15.33 -18.06 -27.30
N GLY A 64 -16.58 -17.82 -26.91
CA GLY A 64 -17.72 -17.85 -27.81
C GLY A 64 -18.86 -18.70 -27.26
N THR A 65 -19.93 -18.83 -28.06
CA THR A 65 -21.18 -19.51 -27.64
C THR A 65 -21.02 -21.01 -27.39
N ASN A 66 -19.91 -21.60 -27.80
CA ASN A 66 -19.60 -23.02 -27.58
C ASN A 66 -19.00 -23.29 -26.20
N VAL A 67 -18.56 -22.26 -25.47
CA VAL A 67 -18.11 -22.40 -24.08
C VAL A 67 -19.34 -22.60 -23.20
N SER A 68 -19.38 -23.71 -22.46
CA SER A 68 -20.49 -24.01 -21.55
C SER A 68 -20.56 -22.99 -20.41
N ALA A 69 -21.77 -22.74 -19.89
CA ALA A 69 -21.99 -21.74 -18.84
C ALA A 69 -21.12 -21.98 -17.59
N ASP A 70 -20.91 -23.25 -17.20
CA ASP A 70 -20.10 -23.63 -16.04
C ASP A 70 -18.59 -23.38 -16.27
N ASN A 71 -18.17 -23.32 -17.53
CA ASN A 71 -16.79 -23.09 -17.92
C ASN A 71 -16.48 -21.62 -18.26
N LEU A 72 -17.43 -20.70 -18.08
CA LEU A 72 -17.20 -19.28 -18.30
C LEU A 72 -16.34 -18.68 -17.18
N ALA A 73 -15.24 -18.02 -17.54
CA ALA A 73 -14.39 -17.27 -16.60
C ALA A 73 -15.16 -16.09 -15.97
N HIS A 74 -16.02 -15.44 -16.76
CA HIS A 74 -16.83 -14.29 -16.33
C HIS A 74 -18.32 -14.65 -16.22
N SER A 75 -18.63 -15.73 -15.52
CA SER A 75 -20.03 -16.17 -15.32
C SER A 75 -20.85 -15.10 -14.58
N ASN A 76 -22.18 -15.12 -14.76
CA ASN A 76 -23.07 -14.22 -14.02
C ASN A 76 -23.09 -14.51 -12.51
N ASP A 77 -22.64 -15.69 -12.09
CA ASP A 77 -22.67 -16.12 -10.69
C ASP A 77 -21.39 -15.77 -9.93
N GLU A 78 -20.27 -15.52 -10.63
CA GLU A 78 -18.99 -15.19 -9.99
C GLU A 78 -18.69 -13.69 -9.95
N ILE A 79 -19.02 -12.94 -11.01
CA ILE A 79 -18.61 -11.54 -11.15
C ILE A 79 -19.78 -10.63 -11.52
N GLU A 80 -19.80 -9.45 -10.92
CA GLU A 80 -20.76 -8.41 -11.24
C GLU A 80 -20.45 -7.77 -12.60
N CYS A 81 -21.48 -7.50 -13.41
CA CYS A 81 -21.28 -6.90 -14.73
C CYS A 81 -20.60 -5.52 -14.66
N TYR A 82 -20.92 -4.72 -13.64
CA TYR A 82 -20.31 -3.40 -13.44
C TYR A 82 -18.83 -3.47 -13.02
N THR A 83 -18.27 -4.65 -12.73
CA THR A 83 -16.83 -4.81 -12.54
C THR A 83 -16.07 -4.51 -13.82
N CYS A 84 -16.54 -5.03 -14.95
CA CYS A 84 -15.93 -4.76 -16.26
C CYS A 84 -16.42 -3.41 -16.81
N HIS A 85 -17.69 -3.06 -16.58
CA HIS A 85 -18.31 -1.90 -17.22
C HIS A 85 -18.04 -0.55 -16.52
N THR A 86 -17.19 -0.50 -15.48
CA THR A 86 -16.83 0.76 -14.81
C THR A 86 -15.64 1.43 -15.48
N SER A 87 -15.75 2.74 -15.77
CA SER A 87 -14.63 3.51 -16.33
C SER A 87 -13.60 3.89 -15.27
N TRP A 88 -14.06 4.33 -14.11
CA TRP A 88 -13.21 4.74 -12.99
C TRP A 88 -13.94 4.55 -11.67
N THR A 89 -13.20 4.49 -10.58
CA THR A 89 -13.73 4.35 -9.23
C THR A 89 -13.12 5.42 -8.33
N THR A 90 -13.95 6.32 -7.80
CA THR A 90 -13.48 7.29 -6.79
C THR A 90 -12.97 6.53 -5.57
N SER A 91 -11.70 6.68 -5.25
CA SER A 91 -11.07 6.12 -4.07
C SER A 91 -10.56 7.25 -3.19
N CYS A 92 -11.00 7.23 -1.94
CA CYS A 92 -10.59 8.19 -0.92
C CYS A 92 -9.40 7.60 -0.17
N GLY A 93 -8.20 8.06 -0.53
CA GLY A 93 -6.97 7.68 0.12
C GLY A 93 -6.66 8.48 1.37
N GLY A 94 -7.55 9.30 1.94
CA GLY A 94 -7.27 9.94 3.23
C GLY A 94 -8.25 11.03 3.63
N CYS A 95 -8.64 11.07 4.90
CA CYS A 95 -9.35 12.18 5.53
C CYS A 95 -8.73 12.49 6.89
N HIS A 96 -8.41 13.76 7.14
CA HIS A 96 -7.96 14.23 8.43
C HIS A 96 -9.10 14.94 9.16
N LEU A 97 -9.31 14.53 10.41
CA LEU A 97 -10.29 15.12 11.31
C LEU A 97 -9.54 15.77 12.48
N PRO A 98 -9.22 17.08 12.39
CA PRO A 98 -8.67 17.84 13.50
C PRO A 98 -9.80 18.23 14.47
N ILE A 99 -9.78 17.63 15.65
CA ILE A 99 -10.74 17.86 16.72
C ILE A 99 -10.25 19.02 17.59
N GLU A 100 -11.06 20.07 17.72
CA GLU A 100 -10.72 21.27 18.50
C GLU A 100 -11.65 21.46 19.69
N ALA A 101 -11.14 21.24 20.91
CA ALA A 101 -11.96 21.24 22.12
C ALA A 101 -12.57 22.60 22.47
N ASN A 102 -11.91 23.69 22.08
CA ASN A 102 -12.38 25.04 22.35
C ASN A 102 -13.40 25.55 21.32
N TRP A 103 -13.67 24.79 20.27
CA TRP A 103 -14.59 25.23 19.23
C TRP A 103 -16.00 24.75 19.55
N LYS A 104 -16.90 25.72 19.75
CA LYS A 104 -18.32 25.50 20.03
C LYS A 104 -19.10 25.64 18.72
N THR A 105 -19.92 24.63 18.39
CA THR A 105 -20.79 24.64 17.21
C THR A 105 -22.19 24.18 17.57
N GLU A 106 -23.17 24.56 16.75
CA GLU A 106 -24.48 23.92 16.75
C GLU A 106 -24.34 22.45 16.36
N ARG A 107 -25.08 21.57 17.03
CA ARG A 107 -25.15 20.15 16.68
C ARG A 107 -26.04 19.99 15.47
N HIS A 108 -25.51 19.36 14.42
CA HIS A 108 -26.29 18.96 13.25
C HIS A 108 -26.89 17.55 13.39
N HIS A 109 -27.09 17.09 14.62
CA HIS A 109 -27.73 15.82 14.96
C HIS A 109 -29.15 16.06 15.50
N TYR A 110 -29.99 15.02 15.51
CA TYR A 110 -31.40 15.13 15.90
C TYR A 110 -31.62 15.65 17.34
N GLU A 111 -30.63 15.55 18.25
CA GLU A 111 -30.78 16.08 19.61
C GLU A 111 -30.76 17.62 19.68
N GLY A 112 -30.28 18.31 18.64
CA GLY A 112 -30.11 19.76 18.62
C GLY A 112 -29.16 20.30 19.70
N GLY A 113 -29.11 21.62 19.85
CA GLY A 113 -28.27 22.30 20.86
C GLY A 113 -26.83 22.49 20.41
N GLU A 114 -25.93 22.77 21.36
CA GLU A 114 -24.52 23.06 21.05
C GLU A 114 -23.60 21.93 21.53
N THR A 115 -22.46 21.77 20.85
CA THR A 115 -21.37 20.89 21.27
C THR A 115 -20.04 21.63 21.26
N ARG A 116 -19.11 21.16 22.09
CA ARG A 116 -17.67 21.43 21.98
C ARG A 116 -16.99 20.20 21.36
N ASN A 117 -15.70 20.30 21.02
CA ASN A 117 -14.96 19.29 20.26
C ASN A 117 -15.45 19.16 18.81
N TYR A 118 -15.54 20.28 18.10
CA TYR A 118 -15.86 20.24 16.68
C TYR A 118 -14.70 19.62 15.89
N ALA A 119 -15.04 18.76 14.94
CA ALA A 119 -14.11 18.17 13.98
C ALA A 119 -14.50 18.61 12.58
N THR A 120 -13.60 19.28 11.87
CA THR A 120 -13.77 19.52 10.43
C THR A 120 -13.39 18.26 9.66
N TYR A 121 -14.03 18.03 8.52
CA TYR A 121 -13.71 16.91 7.65
C TYR A 121 -12.83 17.40 6.49
N ASN A 122 -11.56 17.04 6.48
CA ASN A 122 -10.58 17.51 5.49
C ASN A 122 -10.10 16.34 4.62
N PRO A 123 -10.66 16.17 3.41
CA PRO A 123 -10.15 15.18 2.47
C PRO A 123 -8.71 15.51 2.12
N GLN A 124 -7.81 14.54 2.27
CA GLN A 124 -6.41 14.68 1.91
C GLN A 124 -6.22 14.18 0.48
N VAL A 125 -6.45 12.90 0.20
CA VAL A 125 -6.17 12.31 -1.12
C VAL A 125 -7.41 11.67 -1.70
N ALA A 126 -7.85 12.15 -2.87
CA ALA A 126 -8.90 11.55 -3.67
C ALA A 126 -8.36 11.25 -5.07
N ARG A 127 -8.62 10.04 -5.57
CA ARG A 127 -8.07 9.51 -6.83
C ARG A 127 -9.17 8.73 -7.57
N ASP A 128 -9.17 8.74 -8.89
CA ASP A 128 -10.16 8.08 -9.76
C ASP A 128 -9.55 6.95 -10.60
N GLN A 129 -8.24 6.99 -10.81
CA GLN A 129 -7.46 5.97 -11.51
C GLN A 129 -7.25 4.68 -10.72
N MET A 130 -7.80 4.59 -9.50
CA MET A 130 -7.67 3.40 -8.67
C MET A 130 -8.73 2.36 -9.02
N PHE A 131 -8.30 1.13 -9.28
CA PHE A 131 -9.19 0.00 -9.52
C PHE A 131 -8.78 -1.18 -8.65
N LEU A 132 -9.67 -1.58 -7.74
CA LEU A 132 -9.51 -2.73 -6.86
C LEU A 132 -10.73 -3.63 -7.01
N ILE A 133 -10.57 -4.92 -6.74
CA ILE A 133 -11.68 -5.89 -6.70
C ILE A 133 -11.69 -6.68 -5.39
N GLY A 134 -12.84 -7.22 -5.04
CA GLY A 134 -13.02 -8.07 -3.86
C GLY A 134 -14.39 -8.72 -3.84
N ARG A 135 -14.67 -9.46 -2.78
CA ARG A 135 -15.93 -10.20 -2.63
C ARG A 135 -16.98 -9.34 -1.93
N ARG A 136 -18.19 -9.34 -2.49
CA ARG A 136 -19.38 -8.79 -1.81
C ARG A 136 -19.78 -9.70 -0.64
N GLY A 137 -20.53 -9.15 0.30
CA GLY A 137 -21.12 -9.97 1.37
C GLY A 137 -22.19 -10.93 0.88
N ASP A 138 -22.50 -11.96 1.67
CA ASP A 138 -23.41 -13.05 1.33
C ASP A 138 -24.82 -12.59 0.97
N ALA A 139 -25.33 -11.54 1.63
CA ALA A 139 -26.60 -10.90 1.29
C ALA A 139 -26.65 -10.32 -0.14
N LYS A 140 -25.49 -10.26 -0.81
CA LYS A 140 -25.27 -9.84 -2.19
C LYS A 140 -24.51 -10.91 -2.98
N SER A 141 -24.76 -12.19 -2.69
CA SER A 141 -24.31 -13.36 -3.44
C SER A 141 -22.79 -13.60 -3.51
N GLY A 142 -21.96 -12.92 -2.71
CA GLY A 142 -20.52 -13.23 -2.67
C GLY A 142 -19.75 -12.90 -3.97
N LYS A 143 -20.35 -12.18 -4.91
CA LYS A 143 -19.75 -11.95 -6.24
C LYS A 143 -18.54 -11.03 -6.16
N ILE A 144 -17.63 -11.16 -7.12
CA ILE A 144 -16.55 -10.22 -7.35
C ILE A 144 -17.14 -8.89 -7.84
N ALA A 145 -16.75 -7.80 -7.17
CA ALA A 145 -17.17 -6.44 -7.50
C ALA A 145 -16.00 -5.47 -7.35
N PRO A 146 -16.06 -4.27 -7.97
CA PRO A 146 -15.14 -3.19 -7.66
C PRO A 146 -15.19 -2.89 -6.17
N VAL A 147 -14.02 -2.70 -5.59
CA VAL A 147 -13.81 -2.24 -4.23
C VAL A 147 -13.16 -0.86 -4.32
N ARG A 148 -13.49 0.01 -3.36
CA ARG A 148 -12.82 1.30 -3.21
C ARG A 148 -12.39 1.51 -1.78
N SER A 149 -11.27 2.19 -1.59
CA SER A 149 -11.00 2.84 -0.31
C SER A 149 -12.09 3.91 -0.10
N SER A 150 -12.91 3.70 0.93
CA SER A 150 -14.09 4.51 1.22
C SER A 150 -13.83 5.52 2.33
N SER A 151 -12.88 5.23 3.21
CA SER A 151 -12.47 6.13 4.29
C SER A 151 -11.11 5.72 4.82
N ALA A 152 -10.13 6.59 4.71
CA ALA A 152 -8.79 6.42 5.26
C ALA A 152 -8.58 7.47 6.36
N LEU A 153 -9.11 7.19 7.55
CA LEU A 153 -9.25 8.20 8.61
C LEU A 153 -7.94 8.36 9.40
N VAL A 154 -7.51 9.60 9.58
CA VAL A 154 -6.49 9.99 10.57
C VAL A 154 -7.05 11.11 11.45
N LEU A 155 -6.76 11.06 12.75
CA LEU A 155 -7.34 11.94 13.76
C LEU A 155 -6.24 12.75 14.44
N SER A 156 -6.50 14.04 14.63
CA SER A 156 -5.73 14.85 15.57
C SER A 156 -6.69 15.44 16.59
N SER A 157 -6.21 15.69 17.80
CA SER A 157 -7.02 16.39 18.80
C SER A 157 -6.21 17.43 19.57
N THR A 158 -6.79 18.60 19.72
CA THR A 158 -6.26 19.72 20.50
C THR A 158 -7.18 19.97 21.70
N ASN A 159 -6.63 19.90 22.91
CA ASN A 159 -7.41 20.14 24.13
C ASN A 159 -7.59 21.63 24.43
N SER A 160 -8.30 21.95 25.53
CA SER A 160 -8.60 23.34 25.90
C SER A 160 -7.36 24.19 26.21
N ASN A 161 -6.25 23.56 26.61
CA ASN A 161 -4.98 24.21 26.87
C ASN A 161 -4.16 24.45 25.60
N ARG A 162 -4.70 24.10 24.42
CA ARG A 162 -3.99 24.10 23.13
C ARG A 162 -2.80 23.13 23.13
N GLU A 163 -2.98 21.99 23.77
CA GLU A 163 -2.05 20.86 23.70
C GLU A 163 -2.58 19.88 22.65
N ARG A 164 -1.74 19.49 21.69
CA ARG A 164 -2.08 18.47 20.70
C ARG A 164 -1.85 17.12 21.36
N ILE A 165 -2.92 16.46 21.78
CA ILE A 165 -2.85 15.23 22.58
C ILE A 165 -2.48 14.00 21.73
N TYR A 166 -2.83 14.02 20.45
CA TYR A 166 -2.35 13.10 19.43
C TYR A 166 -2.43 13.77 18.05
N VAL A 167 -1.57 13.32 17.13
CA VAL A 167 -1.40 13.92 15.80
C VAL A 167 -1.55 12.84 14.73
N GLN A 168 -2.55 13.00 13.87
CA GLN A 168 -2.84 12.21 12.67
C GLN A 168 -2.78 10.68 12.90
N GLN A 169 -3.38 10.21 13.98
CA GLN A 169 -3.40 8.80 14.31
C GLN A 169 -4.62 8.11 13.68
N PRO A 170 -4.42 6.98 12.98
CA PRO A 170 -5.53 6.18 12.50
C PRO A 170 -6.14 5.35 13.65
N PRO A 171 -7.47 5.27 13.78
CA PRO A 171 -8.10 4.39 14.76
C PRO A 171 -7.97 2.90 14.38
N ILE A 172 -8.39 2.02 15.29
CA ILE A 172 -8.53 0.58 15.06
C ILE A 172 -10.03 0.25 14.97
N ALA A 173 -10.44 -0.54 13.97
CA ALA A 173 -11.83 -0.94 13.82
C ALA A 173 -12.29 -1.82 15.00
N ALA A 174 -13.61 -1.88 15.23
CA ALA A 174 -14.17 -2.74 16.27
C ALA A 174 -13.87 -4.23 16.03
N SER A 175 -13.68 -4.63 14.78
CA SER A 175 -13.31 -6.00 14.39
C SER A 175 -11.82 -6.32 14.51
N GLY A 176 -11.00 -5.37 14.99
CA GLY A 176 -9.55 -5.54 15.15
C GLY A 176 -8.73 -5.22 13.90
N PHE A 177 -9.34 -5.14 12.72
CA PHE A 177 -8.69 -4.67 11.51
C PHE A 177 -8.38 -3.18 11.54
N SER A 178 -7.59 -2.74 10.57
CA SER A 178 -7.34 -1.32 10.32
C SER A 178 -8.60 -0.56 9.94
N SER A 179 -8.66 0.70 10.37
CA SER A 179 -9.72 1.65 10.02
C SER A 179 -9.62 2.23 8.61
N GLN A 180 -8.60 1.87 7.83
CA GLN A 180 -8.55 2.16 6.39
C GLN A 180 -9.68 1.36 5.70
N ALA A 181 -10.88 1.91 5.65
CA ALA A 181 -12.08 1.16 5.29
C ALA A 181 -12.23 1.00 3.78
N PHE A 182 -12.41 -0.24 3.34
CA PHE A 182 -12.73 -0.60 1.96
C PHE A 182 -14.18 -1.04 1.85
N ASN A 183 -14.81 -0.83 0.70
CA ASN A 183 -16.15 -1.35 0.46
C ASN A 183 -16.32 -1.79 -0.99
N PRO A 184 -17.00 -2.93 -1.23
CA PRO A 184 -17.59 -3.22 -2.51
C PRO A 184 -18.54 -2.09 -2.92
N HIS A 185 -18.35 -1.57 -4.13
CA HIS A 185 -18.97 -0.34 -4.59
C HIS A 185 -19.58 -0.56 -5.98
N PHE A 186 -20.81 -0.06 -6.15
CA PHE A 186 -21.41 0.11 -7.47
C PHE A 186 -21.05 1.51 -7.99
N PRO A 187 -20.16 1.65 -8.98
CA PRO A 187 -19.72 2.95 -9.47
C PRO A 187 -20.79 3.63 -10.32
N HIS A 188 -20.94 4.95 -10.19
CA HIS A 188 -21.80 5.77 -11.06
C HIS A 188 -21.27 5.92 -12.50
N THR A 189 -20.23 5.17 -12.83
CA THR A 189 -19.44 5.20 -14.06
C THR A 189 -19.60 3.91 -14.87
N THR A 190 -20.67 3.18 -14.59
CA THR A 190 -21.07 2.00 -15.38
C THR A 190 -21.51 2.48 -16.77
N ARG A 191 -20.75 2.13 -17.82
CA ARG A 191 -20.92 2.63 -19.18
C ARG A 191 -20.81 1.50 -20.21
N LYS A 192 -21.27 1.77 -21.44
CA LYS A 192 -21.11 0.85 -22.59
C LYS A 192 -19.77 0.99 -23.30
N THR A 193 -19.10 2.12 -23.09
CA THR A 193 -17.79 2.50 -23.65
C THR A 193 -16.89 2.97 -22.51
N GLU A 194 -15.57 3.02 -22.73
CA GLU A 194 -14.61 3.40 -21.68
C GLU A 194 -14.62 2.40 -20.50
N THR A 195 -14.71 1.11 -20.80
CA THR A 195 -14.80 0.02 -19.82
C THR A 195 -13.43 -0.55 -19.51
N LYS A 196 -13.36 -1.42 -18.49
CA LYS A 196 -12.17 -2.25 -18.23
C LYS A 196 -11.90 -3.20 -19.38
N THR A 197 -10.63 -3.52 -19.51
CA THR A 197 -10.01 -4.37 -20.52
C THR A 197 -9.41 -5.61 -19.86
N CYS A 198 -8.79 -6.50 -20.63
CA CYS A 198 -8.23 -7.74 -20.08
C CYS A 198 -7.02 -7.42 -19.19
N VAL A 199 -6.15 -6.50 -19.63
CA VAL A 199 -4.92 -6.11 -18.90
C VAL A 199 -5.19 -5.27 -17.64
N ASP A 200 -6.42 -4.76 -17.45
CA ASP A 200 -6.84 -4.15 -16.19
C ASP A 200 -6.99 -5.19 -15.05
N CYS A 201 -7.17 -6.47 -15.39
CA CYS A 201 -7.54 -7.54 -14.44
C CYS A 201 -6.58 -8.75 -14.44
N HIS A 202 -5.77 -8.92 -15.49
CA HIS A 202 -4.85 -10.04 -15.71
C HIS A 202 -3.49 -9.54 -16.18
N LEU A 203 -2.46 -10.39 -16.13
CA LEU A 203 -1.12 -9.99 -16.57
C LEU A 203 -1.10 -9.60 -18.06
N SER A 204 -0.52 -8.44 -18.37
CA SER A 204 -0.35 -7.94 -19.74
C SER A 204 0.66 -8.79 -20.51
N GLY A 205 0.40 -9.08 -21.79
CA GLY A 205 1.36 -9.74 -22.69
C GLY A 205 2.71 -9.02 -22.79
N ASP A 206 2.73 -7.71 -22.58
CA ASP A 206 3.94 -6.88 -22.50
C ASP A 206 4.65 -6.93 -21.13
N ASN A 207 4.04 -7.59 -20.15
CA ASN A 207 4.49 -7.74 -18.76
C ASN A 207 4.80 -6.39 -18.07
N ASP A 208 3.99 -5.38 -18.36
CA ASP A 208 4.15 -3.99 -17.94
C ASP A 208 3.09 -3.49 -16.94
N ASN A 209 2.25 -4.40 -16.43
CA ASN A 209 1.13 -4.05 -15.55
C ASN A 209 1.27 -4.57 -14.11
N ASN A 210 2.50 -4.85 -13.64
CA ASN A 210 2.76 -5.37 -12.29
C ASN A 210 2.15 -4.47 -11.17
N ALA A 211 2.33 -3.15 -11.30
CA ALA A 211 1.77 -2.18 -10.35
C ALA A 211 0.24 -2.10 -10.41
N ILE A 212 -0.36 -2.29 -11.60
CA ILE A 212 -1.82 -2.33 -11.79
C ILE A 212 -2.37 -3.57 -11.09
N MET A 213 -1.73 -4.73 -11.24
CA MET A 213 -2.13 -5.97 -10.55
C MET A 213 -2.00 -5.84 -9.02
N ALA A 214 -0.92 -5.25 -8.51
CA ALA A 214 -0.79 -4.95 -7.08
C ALA A 214 -1.97 -4.11 -6.54
N GLN A 215 -2.41 -3.11 -7.34
CA GLN A 215 -3.57 -2.30 -6.99
C GLN A 215 -4.89 -3.06 -7.10
N LEU A 216 -5.08 -3.83 -8.18
CA LEU A 216 -6.27 -4.65 -8.41
C LEU A 216 -6.56 -5.57 -7.21
N LEU A 217 -5.50 -6.20 -6.72
CA LEU A 217 -5.55 -7.16 -5.61
C LEU A 217 -5.61 -6.51 -4.23
N ALA A 218 -5.58 -5.17 -4.13
CA ALA A 218 -5.52 -4.43 -2.87
C ALA A 218 -4.28 -4.70 -2.00
N GLN A 219 -3.17 -5.10 -2.61
CA GLN A 219 -1.86 -5.23 -1.94
C GLN A 219 -1.21 -3.86 -1.68
N GLY A 220 -1.71 -2.82 -2.35
CA GLY A 220 -1.20 -1.45 -2.27
C GLY A 220 -0.09 -1.19 -3.29
N THR A 221 0.10 0.08 -3.65
CA THR A 221 1.12 0.51 -4.63
C THR A 221 2.14 1.47 -4.04
N ASN A 222 2.08 1.71 -2.72
CA ASN A 222 2.85 2.68 -1.96
C ASN A 222 2.74 4.15 -2.41
N PHE A 223 2.04 4.43 -3.51
CA PHE A 223 1.95 5.78 -4.08
C PHE A 223 1.16 6.73 -3.19
N VAL A 224 0.06 6.26 -2.59
CA VAL A 224 -0.76 7.07 -1.69
C VAL A 224 -0.39 6.91 -0.23
N ASN A 225 0.82 6.44 0.11
CA ASN A 225 1.24 6.37 1.50
C ASN A 225 1.23 7.76 2.16
N PHE A 226 1.14 7.79 3.49
CA PHE A 226 1.03 9.03 4.27
C PHE A 226 2.10 9.12 5.35
N ILE A 227 3.00 10.10 5.21
CA ILE A 227 4.06 10.38 6.20
C ILE A 227 3.50 11.16 7.40
N GLY A 228 2.62 12.13 7.13
CA GLY A 228 2.03 13.00 8.16
C GLY A 228 2.86 14.25 8.43
N PHE A 229 2.58 14.86 9.58
CA PHE A 229 3.08 16.15 10.05
C PHE A 229 4.58 16.08 10.36
N ASN A 230 5.04 14.94 10.88
CA ASN A 230 6.45 14.68 11.12
C ASN A 230 6.92 13.48 10.29
N THR A 231 8.10 13.59 9.69
CA THR A 231 8.86 12.42 9.24
C THR A 231 9.72 11.90 10.39
N TYR A 232 9.74 10.57 10.58
CA TYR A 232 10.54 9.92 11.62
C TYR A 232 11.82 9.35 11.03
N VAL A 233 12.91 9.53 11.78
CA VAL A 233 14.27 9.49 11.23
C VAL A 233 15.15 8.74 12.22
N GLY A 234 15.83 7.71 11.73
CA GLY A 234 16.84 6.99 12.48
C GLY A 234 18.22 7.52 12.12
N GLY A 235 19.01 7.88 13.13
CA GLY A 235 20.38 8.33 12.98
C GLY A 235 21.39 7.47 13.75
N ARG A 236 22.67 7.82 13.62
CA ARG A 236 23.75 7.16 14.38
C ARG A 236 23.76 7.63 15.85
N GLY A 237 22.88 7.06 16.66
CA GLY A 237 22.76 7.37 18.09
C GLY A 237 21.53 8.21 18.45
N GLU A 238 20.62 8.46 17.51
CA GLU A 238 19.41 9.25 17.75
C GLU A 238 18.24 8.75 16.92
N VAL A 239 17.03 9.00 17.41
CA VAL A 239 15.81 9.06 16.60
C VAL A 239 15.26 10.47 16.66
N SER A 240 14.75 10.96 15.53
CA SER A 240 14.18 12.30 15.43
C SER A 240 12.84 12.28 14.73
N ALA A 241 11.94 13.19 15.11
CA ALA A 241 10.74 13.53 14.37
C ALA A 241 10.93 14.96 13.83
N VAL A 242 11.04 15.09 12.51
CA VAL A 242 11.24 16.39 11.82
C VAL A 242 9.90 16.85 11.25
N THR A 243 9.47 18.06 11.58
CA THR A 243 8.22 18.61 11.08
C THR A 243 8.37 19.00 9.62
N VAL A 244 7.50 18.46 8.76
CA VAL A 244 7.59 18.58 7.30
C VAL A 244 6.35 19.21 6.65
N THR A 245 5.27 19.43 7.40
CA THR A 245 4.08 20.11 6.90
C THR A 245 3.69 21.27 7.83
N GLU A 246 2.89 22.18 7.30
CA GLU A 246 2.13 23.09 8.13
C GLU A 246 1.14 22.33 9.03
N TRP A 247 0.78 22.93 10.17
CA TRP A 247 -0.22 22.34 11.08
C TRP A 247 -1.64 22.56 10.59
N GLU A 248 -1.93 23.79 10.14
CA GLU A 248 -3.27 24.19 9.70
C GLU A 248 -3.65 23.50 8.40
N GLU A 249 -4.96 23.43 8.14
CA GLU A 249 -5.46 22.86 6.89
C GLU A 249 -5.50 23.92 5.78
N PRO A 250 -5.12 23.58 4.54
CA PRO A 250 -4.62 22.26 4.11
C PRO A 250 -3.19 22.00 4.59
N GLN A 251 -2.91 20.83 5.17
CA GLN A 251 -1.57 20.47 5.69
C GLN A 251 -0.52 20.30 4.57
N ALA A 252 -0.06 21.43 4.03
CA ALA A 252 0.88 21.50 2.92
C ALA A 252 2.29 21.13 3.37
N VAL A 253 3.00 20.33 2.56
CA VAL A 253 4.43 20.06 2.77
C VAL A 253 5.19 21.37 2.61
N ILE A 254 6.02 21.72 3.59
CA ILE A 254 6.74 23.00 3.64
C ILE A 254 7.67 23.10 2.40
N GLY A 255 7.58 24.23 1.71
CA GLY A 255 8.32 24.52 0.47
C GLY A 255 7.68 23.98 -0.82
N SER A 256 6.58 23.22 -0.73
CA SER A 256 5.92 22.63 -1.90
C SER A 256 5.13 23.63 -2.75
N TYR A 257 4.73 23.19 -3.95
CA TYR A 257 3.75 23.89 -4.80
C TYR A 257 2.50 24.31 -4.01
N LEU A 258 1.91 23.39 -3.23
CA LEU A 258 0.70 23.72 -2.45
C LEU A 258 1.01 24.76 -1.36
N HIS A 259 2.16 24.65 -0.70
CA HIS A 259 2.58 25.62 0.33
C HIS A 259 2.67 27.04 -0.24
N ARG A 260 3.23 27.20 -1.44
CA ARG A 260 3.31 28.49 -2.14
C ARG A 260 1.96 29.18 -2.31
N TYR A 261 0.89 28.43 -2.56
CA TYR A 261 -0.44 29.00 -2.81
C TYR A 261 -1.33 29.05 -1.57
N ALA A 262 -1.23 28.07 -0.68
CA ALA A 262 -2.02 28.02 0.54
C ALA A 262 -1.46 28.92 1.64
N TYR A 263 -0.13 29.10 1.69
CA TYR A 263 0.58 29.87 2.71
C TYR A 263 1.70 30.74 2.08
N PRO A 264 1.36 31.73 1.22
CA PRO A 264 2.35 32.48 0.46
C PRO A 264 3.40 33.19 1.33
N ASP A 265 2.99 33.74 2.47
CA ASP A 265 3.91 34.43 3.39
C ASP A 265 4.88 33.45 4.07
N PHE A 266 4.41 32.27 4.49
CA PHE A 266 5.25 31.25 5.14
C PHE A 266 6.15 30.56 4.12
N TYR A 267 5.67 30.38 2.89
CA TYR A 267 6.48 29.93 1.77
C TYR A 267 7.62 30.91 1.49
N GLN A 268 7.34 32.22 1.40
CA GLN A 268 8.40 33.20 1.18
C GLN A 268 9.40 33.20 2.34
N GLN A 269 8.93 33.11 3.59
CA GLN A 269 9.81 32.99 4.76
C GLN A 269 10.69 31.73 4.70
N HIS A 270 10.15 30.61 4.24
CA HIS A 270 10.91 29.37 4.05
C HIS A 270 11.98 29.52 2.97
N VAL A 271 11.65 30.16 1.85
CA VAL A 271 12.61 30.46 0.78
C VAL A 271 13.70 31.44 1.26
N ASP A 272 13.34 32.48 1.99
CA ASP A 272 14.27 33.46 2.58
C ASP A 272 15.18 32.83 3.65
N ASN A 273 14.77 31.69 4.21
CA ASN A 273 15.52 30.88 5.18
C ASN A 273 16.22 29.69 4.51
N ASP A 274 16.68 29.86 3.26
CA ASP A 274 17.42 28.85 2.49
C ASP A 274 16.73 27.47 2.42
N ARG A 275 15.40 27.45 2.49
CA ARG A 275 14.56 26.24 2.51
C ARG A 275 14.86 25.29 3.68
N GLU A 276 15.33 25.81 4.80
CA GLU A 276 15.57 25.04 6.01
C GLU A 276 14.30 24.85 6.85
N LEU A 277 13.99 23.60 7.21
CA LEU A 277 12.94 23.24 8.17
C LEU A 277 13.38 23.61 9.59
N LYS A 278 12.44 24.05 10.43
CA LYS A 278 12.77 24.68 11.72
C LYS A 278 12.63 23.75 12.92
N ASP A 279 11.66 22.84 12.87
CA ASP A 279 11.24 22.10 14.05
C ASP A 279 11.59 20.61 13.93
N ALA A 280 12.29 20.10 14.95
CA ALA A 280 12.42 18.67 15.18
C ALA A 280 12.55 18.33 16.66
N TYR A 281 12.13 17.12 17.01
CA TYR A 281 12.24 16.57 18.36
C TYR A 281 13.12 15.33 18.33
N LYS A 282 14.07 15.25 19.27
CA LYS A 282 15.16 14.29 19.24
C LYS A 282 15.18 13.45 20.51
N HIS A 283 15.55 12.18 20.35
CA HIS A 283 15.75 11.26 21.46
C HIS A 283 17.01 10.43 21.24
N GLY A 284 17.75 10.18 22.32
CA GLY A 284 18.94 9.33 22.27
C GLY A 284 18.55 7.88 21.96
N ALA A 285 19.26 7.26 21.03
CA ALA A 285 19.02 5.89 20.55
C ALA A 285 20.36 5.15 20.37
N GLY A 286 20.33 3.91 19.92
CA GLY A 286 21.50 3.26 19.32
C GLY A 286 21.66 3.66 17.86
N THR A 287 22.25 2.78 17.05
CA THR A 287 22.34 3.06 15.60
C THR A 287 21.03 2.66 14.96
N ALA A 288 20.12 3.62 14.80
CA ALA A 288 18.80 3.41 14.22
C ALA A 288 18.90 3.30 12.69
N GLN A 289 19.16 2.09 12.18
CA GLN A 289 19.33 1.83 10.74
C GLN A 289 18.02 1.47 10.03
N CYS A 290 16.97 1.16 10.80
CA CYS A 290 15.66 0.83 10.28
C CYS A 290 14.63 1.03 11.39
N LEU A 291 13.52 1.68 11.03
CA LEU A 291 12.43 2.00 11.93
C LEU A 291 11.10 1.98 11.21
N GLN A 292 10.03 1.84 11.97
CA GLN A 292 8.67 1.87 11.45
C GLN A 292 7.73 2.48 12.49
N LEU A 293 6.98 3.51 12.08
CA LEU A 293 5.86 4.03 12.85
C LEU A 293 4.62 3.15 12.62
N ARG A 294 3.92 2.80 13.69
CA ARG A 294 2.55 2.28 13.65
C ARG A 294 1.75 2.90 14.79
N GLY A 295 0.89 3.86 14.42
CA GLY A 295 0.04 4.56 15.38
C GLY A 295 0.85 5.42 16.35
N GLU A 296 0.76 5.08 17.62
CA GLU A 296 1.44 5.78 18.73
C GLU A 296 2.90 5.36 18.92
N TYR A 297 3.33 4.28 18.27
CA TYR A 297 4.59 3.62 18.58
C TYR A 297 5.56 3.61 17.39
N LEU A 298 6.81 3.92 17.70
CA LEU A 298 7.94 3.89 16.76
C LEU A 298 8.83 2.69 17.09
N PHE A 299 8.82 1.70 16.21
CA PHE A 299 9.58 0.45 16.30
C PHE A 299 10.96 0.67 15.69
N VAL A 300 12.05 0.38 16.41
CA VAL A 300 13.41 0.76 16.00
C VAL A 300 14.40 -0.38 16.22
N ALA A 301 15.18 -0.71 15.20
CA ALA A 301 16.36 -1.56 15.31
C ALA A 301 17.61 -0.69 15.52
N GLU A 302 18.27 -0.85 16.66
CA GLU A 302 19.30 0.08 17.17
C GLU A 302 20.74 -0.48 17.13
N GLY A 303 21.00 -1.47 16.27
CA GLY A 303 22.28 -2.17 16.20
C GLY A 303 22.57 -2.89 17.52
N LYS A 304 23.76 -2.64 18.08
CA LYS A 304 24.22 -3.25 19.34
C LYS A 304 23.41 -2.88 20.57
N LYS A 305 22.55 -1.85 20.49
CA LYS A 305 21.59 -1.58 21.57
C LYS A 305 20.39 -2.52 21.52
N GLY A 306 20.14 -3.24 20.44
CA GLY A 306 19.02 -4.16 20.29
C GLY A 306 17.80 -3.52 19.64
N PHE A 307 16.63 -4.06 19.92
CA PHE A 307 15.35 -3.55 19.43
C PHE A 307 14.65 -2.73 20.52
N ASN A 308 14.02 -1.62 20.13
CA ASN A 308 13.29 -0.76 21.06
C ASN A 308 12.00 -0.23 20.43
N VAL A 309 11.00 0.08 21.26
CA VAL A 309 9.78 0.77 20.83
C VAL A 309 9.62 2.06 21.62
N TYR A 310 9.49 3.19 20.92
CA TYR A 310 9.26 4.49 21.54
C TYR A 310 7.78 4.87 21.43
N ASP A 311 7.21 5.43 22.49
CA ASP A 311 5.93 6.14 22.44
C ASP A 311 6.16 7.55 21.87
N VAL A 312 5.47 7.85 20.77
CA VAL A 312 5.51 9.13 20.06
C VAL A 312 4.13 9.78 19.96
N ALA A 313 3.14 9.32 20.74
CA ALA A 313 1.81 9.92 20.80
C ALA A 313 1.86 11.41 21.18
N GLY A 314 2.78 11.74 22.08
CA GLY A 314 3.03 13.08 22.59
C GLY A 314 3.79 14.03 21.65
N ILE A 315 4.07 13.65 20.40
CA ILE A 315 5.00 14.41 19.54
C ILE A 315 4.59 15.88 19.30
N GLY A 316 3.28 16.15 19.23
CA GLY A 316 2.73 17.49 19.11
C GLY A 316 2.42 18.18 20.44
N ASN A 317 2.60 17.49 21.57
CA ASN A 317 2.11 17.94 22.86
C ASN A 317 3.12 18.85 23.56
N LYS A 318 2.81 20.14 23.65
CA LYS A 318 3.65 21.13 24.35
C LYS A 318 3.73 20.93 25.87
N GLY A 319 2.78 20.21 26.46
CA GLY A 319 2.78 19.85 27.89
C GLY A 319 3.78 18.75 28.23
N ILE A 320 4.36 18.09 27.22
CA ILE A 320 5.35 17.03 27.36
C ILE A 320 6.72 17.57 26.97
N SER A 321 7.66 17.56 27.92
CA SER A 321 9.01 18.08 27.69
C SER A 321 9.85 17.15 26.80
N GLN A 322 9.83 15.85 27.07
CA GLN A 322 10.47 14.83 26.24
C GLN A 322 9.39 14.10 25.43
N ARG A 323 9.29 14.40 24.14
CA ARG A 323 8.12 14.05 23.30
C ARG A 323 8.21 12.68 22.63
N ILE A 324 9.38 12.08 22.64
CA ILE A 324 9.61 10.69 22.24
C ILE A 324 10.01 9.98 23.53
N ILE A 325 9.23 8.98 23.96
CA ILE A 325 9.27 8.43 25.30
C ILE A 325 9.70 6.97 25.24
N SER A 326 10.76 6.59 25.97
CA SER A 326 11.14 5.17 26.14
C SER A 326 10.35 4.48 27.24
N SER A 327 10.05 5.20 28.32
CA SER A 327 9.25 4.72 29.44
C SER A 327 8.61 5.92 30.16
N PRO A 328 7.27 6.02 30.24
CA PRO A 328 6.58 7.21 30.72
C PRO A 328 6.72 7.46 32.22
N PHE A 329 6.97 6.42 33.02
CA PHE A 329 7.08 6.53 34.48
C PHE A 329 8.45 6.04 35.01
N SER A 330 8.79 4.78 34.72
CA SER A 330 10.06 4.14 35.05
C SER A 330 10.15 2.79 34.35
N ALA A 331 11.36 2.25 34.21
CA ALA A 331 11.58 0.91 33.65
C ALA A 331 10.85 -0.21 34.42
N ALA A 332 10.40 0.03 35.67
CA ALA A 332 9.63 -0.95 36.43
C ALA A 332 8.12 -1.00 36.06
N GLY A 333 7.63 -0.08 35.22
CA GLY A 333 6.23 -0.03 34.79
C GLY A 333 6.02 -0.13 33.27
N GLN A 334 7.10 -0.20 32.50
CA GLN A 334 7.12 -0.46 31.06
C GLN A 334 8.57 -0.74 30.65
N ASP A 335 8.80 -1.91 30.06
CA ASP A 335 10.03 -2.26 29.34
C ASP A 335 9.72 -2.71 27.90
N THR A 336 9.90 -1.79 26.96
CA THR A 336 9.70 -2.05 25.52
C THR A 336 11.01 -2.32 24.79
N HIS A 337 12.09 -2.54 25.54
CA HIS A 337 13.42 -2.81 25.03
C HIS A 337 13.70 -4.31 25.00
N ILE A 338 14.14 -4.81 23.85
CA ILE A 338 14.69 -6.15 23.72
C ILE A 338 16.17 -6.02 23.43
N LYS A 339 16.99 -6.36 24.43
CA LYS A 339 18.43 -6.48 24.23
C LYS A 339 18.73 -7.56 23.20
N THR A 340 19.44 -7.23 22.12
CA THR A 340 19.99 -8.18 21.12
C THR A 340 21.46 -7.86 20.84
N LYS A 341 22.16 -8.73 20.10
CA LYS A 341 23.58 -8.56 19.79
C LYS A 341 23.84 -7.44 18.79
N ASN A 342 23.06 -7.39 17.70
CA ASN A 342 23.17 -6.40 16.65
C ASN A 342 21.91 -6.33 15.75
N ALA A 343 20.81 -5.73 16.24
CA ALA A 343 19.56 -5.58 15.49
C ALA A 343 19.74 -4.62 14.30
N THR A 344 19.57 -5.09 13.07
CA THR A 344 19.81 -4.30 11.85
C THR A 344 18.53 -3.74 11.25
N CYS A 345 17.40 -4.45 11.36
CA CYS A 345 16.10 -3.94 10.91
C CYS A 345 14.92 -4.58 11.63
N VAL A 346 13.77 -3.92 11.55
CA VAL A 346 12.49 -4.38 12.04
C VAL A 346 11.42 -4.15 10.98
N ALA A 347 10.53 -5.12 10.81
CA ALA A 347 9.32 -4.96 10.02
C ALA A 347 8.11 -5.48 10.80
N LEU A 348 7.00 -4.75 10.69
CA LEU A 348 5.69 -5.26 11.03
C LEU A 348 4.98 -5.69 9.73
N PRO A 349 4.10 -6.70 9.77
CA PRO A 349 3.32 -7.11 8.61
C PRO A 349 2.48 -6.00 7.98
N THR A 350 2.09 -5.02 8.79
CA THR A 350 1.42 -3.80 8.34
C THR A 350 1.86 -2.63 9.23
N ASN A 351 1.91 -1.43 8.65
CA ASN A 351 2.04 -0.18 9.41
C ASN A 351 0.70 0.47 9.72
N GLN A 352 -0.41 -0.15 9.32
CA GLN A 352 -1.75 0.23 9.73
C GLN A 352 -2.03 -0.26 11.15
N ASN A 353 -2.82 0.49 11.91
CA ASN A 353 -3.16 0.12 13.28
C ASN A 353 -4.16 -1.04 13.29
N ILE A 354 -3.82 -2.11 14.02
CA ILE A 354 -4.62 -3.32 14.16
C ILE A 354 -4.60 -3.78 15.62
N ASN A 355 -5.59 -4.57 16.01
CA ASN A 355 -5.64 -5.27 17.30
C ASN A 355 -6.22 -6.68 17.07
N PRO A 356 -5.38 -7.70 16.90
CA PRO A 356 -5.82 -9.07 16.66
C PRO A 356 -6.77 -9.63 17.73
N ALA A 357 -6.60 -9.26 19.00
CA ALA A 357 -7.43 -9.76 20.10
C ALA A 357 -8.89 -9.30 20.04
N ARG A 358 -9.21 -8.24 19.28
CA ARG A 358 -10.59 -7.82 19.02
C ARG A 358 -11.29 -8.68 17.96
N ASN A 359 -10.54 -9.48 17.21
CA ASN A 359 -11.03 -10.30 16.12
C ASN A 359 -11.34 -11.72 16.62
N GLU A 360 -12.11 -11.87 17.69
CA GLU A 360 -12.39 -13.18 18.31
C GLU A 360 -13.88 -13.32 18.68
N GLY A 361 -14.31 -14.55 18.93
CA GLY A 361 -15.67 -14.88 19.38
C GLY A 361 -16.77 -14.80 18.31
N ASP A 362 -17.97 -15.24 18.69
CA ASP A 362 -19.12 -15.40 17.78
C ASP A 362 -19.55 -14.09 17.13
N LEU A 363 -19.46 -12.96 17.85
CA LEU A 363 -19.79 -11.65 17.30
C LEU A 363 -18.94 -11.33 16.06
N MET A 364 -17.64 -11.62 16.09
CA MET A 364 -16.76 -11.36 14.94
C MET A 364 -16.88 -12.46 13.89
N ARG A 365 -16.89 -13.72 14.30
CA ARG A 365 -16.79 -14.87 13.37
C ARG A 365 -18.11 -15.26 12.72
N VAL A 366 -19.21 -15.17 13.44
CA VAL A 366 -20.54 -15.67 13.02
C VAL A 366 -21.46 -14.50 12.66
N ASP A 367 -21.55 -13.51 13.54
CA ASP A 367 -22.47 -12.39 13.31
C ASP A 367 -21.90 -11.41 12.28
N ASN A 368 -20.64 -10.99 12.41
CA ASN A 368 -20.04 -10.04 11.46
C ASN A 368 -19.42 -10.70 10.21
N LEU A 369 -19.15 -12.01 10.27
CA LEU A 369 -18.48 -12.80 9.22
C LEU A 369 -17.08 -12.27 8.87
N GLU A 370 -16.35 -11.78 9.89
CA GLU A 370 -15.01 -11.25 9.75
C GLU A 370 -13.98 -12.37 9.52
N GLN A 371 -13.05 -12.13 8.60
CA GLN A 371 -11.96 -13.05 8.32
C GLN A 371 -11.01 -13.18 9.51
N VAL A 372 -10.36 -14.33 9.64
CA VAL A 372 -9.36 -14.57 10.70
C VAL A 372 -8.12 -13.71 10.44
N ILE A 373 -7.77 -12.85 11.40
CA ILE A 373 -6.46 -12.19 11.41
C ILE A 373 -5.40 -13.26 11.64
N HIS A 374 -4.47 -13.36 10.69
CA HIS A 374 -3.40 -14.34 10.74
C HIS A 374 -2.49 -14.13 11.96
N PRO A 375 -2.00 -15.18 12.65
CA PRO A 375 -1.15 -15.05 13.83
C PRO A 375 0.13 -14.20 13.65
N LEU A 376 0.64 -14.10 12.42
CA LEU A 376 1.80 -13.25 12.09
C LEU A 376 1.61 -11.78 12.53
N TYR A 377 0.37 -11.29 12.54
CA TYR A 377 0.06 -9.89 12.87
C TYR A 377 0.25 -9.53 14.36
N ASN A 378 0.49 -10.53 15.21
CA ASN A 378 0.84 -10.33 16.62
C ASN A 378 2.30 -9.90 16.81
N TYR A 379 3.16 -10.09 15.80
CA TYR A 379 4.61 -9.99 15.97
C TYR A 379 5.24 -8.82 15.21
N ALA A 380 6.25 -8.21 15.82
CA ALA A 380 7.32 -7.53 15.11
C ALA A 380 8.41 -8.53 14.74
N PHE A 381 8.87 -8.48 13.49
CA PHE A 381 9.96 -9.29 12.98
C PHE A 381 11.23 -8.45 12.98
N VAL A 382 12.13 -8.75 13.91
CA VAL A 382 13.44 -8.10 14.04
C VAL A 382 14.48 -8.99 13.41
N VAL A 383 15.33 -8.45 12.53
CA VAL A 383 16.52 -9.14 12.04
C VAL A 383 17.75 -8.61 12.75
N ASP A 384 18.60 -9.54 13.17
CA ASP A 384 19.84 -9.31 13.88
C ASP A 384 20.98 -9.97 13.11
N ALA A 385 22.09 -9.25 12.93
CA ALA A 385 23.21 -9.72 12.12
C ALA A 385 23.93 -10.95 12.71
N GLU A 386 23.75 -11.24 14.00
CA GLU A 386 24.36 -12.38 14.68
C GLU A 386 23.32 -13.41 15.17
N GLU A 387 22.17 -12.94 15.64
CA GLU A 387 21.12 -13.81 16.20
C GLU A 387 20.08 -14.27 15.17
N GLY A 388 20.07 -13.68 13.97
CA GLY A 388 19.12 -14.00 12.90
C GLY A 388 17.74 -13.37 13.12
N LEU A 389 16.67 -14.14 12.96
CA LEU A 389 15.29 -13.65 13.07
C LEU A 389 14.81 -13.73 14.52
N ILE A 390 14.30 -12.62 15.05
CA ILE A 390 13.73 -12.51 16.38
C ILE A 390 12.28 -12.04 16.25
N LEU A 391 11.34 -12.77 16.87
CA LEU A 391 9.94 -12.37 16.95
C LEU A 391 9.65 -11.75 18.32
N VAL A 392 8.96 -10.62 18.32
CA VAL A 392 8.51 -9.93 19.53
C VAL A 392 7.01 -9.76 19.44
N ASN A 393 6.25 -10.28 20.41
CA ASN A 393 4.80 -10.04 20.46
C ASN A 393 4.57 -8.59 20.90
N VAL A 394 3.76 -7.84 20.15
CA VAL A 394 3.57 -6.40 20.34
C VAL A 394 2.11 -6.02 20.66
N ASN A 395 1.30 -7.00 21.05
CA ASN A 395 -0.13 -6.79 21.30
C ASN A 395 -0.43 -5.98 22.57
N THR A 396 0.44 -6.04 23.58
CA THR A 396 0.32 -5.24 24.81
C THR A 396 0.25 -3.75 24.49
N LEU A 397 0.97 -3.29 23.46
CA LEU A 397 0.96 -1.90 23.02
C LEU A 397 -0.41 -1.40 22.52
N VAL A 398 -1.36 -2.29 22.22
CA VAL A 398 -2.68 -1.93 21.65
C VAL A 398 -3.87 -2.52 22.40
N ASP A 399 -3.65 -3.16 23.55
CA ASP A 399 -4.71 -3.79 24.35
C ASP A 399 -5.48 -2.80 25.24
N GLY A 400 -4.94 -1.59 25.44
CA GLY A 400 -5.51 -0.54 26.27
C GLY A 400 -5.06 -0.56 27.74
N GLU A 401 -4.07 -1.39 28.08
CA GLU A 401 -3.50 -1.54 29.42
C GLU A 401 -2.02 -1.08 29.43
N PRO A 402 -1.73 0.21 29.61
CA PRO A 402 -0.35 0.71 29.51
C PRO A 402 0.61 0.19 30.59
N ARG A 403 0.11 -0.48 31.63
CA ARG A 403 0.93 -1.00 32.75
C ARG A 403 1.59 -2.35 32.46
N ASN A 404 1.25 -3.01 31.35
CA ASN A 404 1.76 -4.34 31.00
C ASN A 404 2.67 -4.32 29.76
N ASN A 405 3.17 -3.15 29.38
CA ASN A 405 4.03 -2.95 28.21
C ASN A 405 5.46 -3.47 28.46
N ASP A 406 5.57 -4.75 28.81
CA ASP A 406 6.80 -5.48 29.04
C ASP A 406 6.98 -6.47 27.87
N LEU A 407 7.75 -6.07 26.87
CA LEU A 407 7.96 -6.86 25.67
C LEU A 407 8.94 -7.99 25.96
N GLU A 408 8.63 -9.16 25.39
CA GLU A 408 9.49 -10.34 25.48
C GLU A 408 9.79 -10.91 24.09
N ARG A 409 10.94 -11.57 23.99
CA ARG A 409 11.28 -12.37 22.81
C ARG A 409 10.38 -13.61 22.79
N ALA A 410 9.55 -13.73 21.76
CA ALA A 410 8.76 -14.94 21.53
C ALA A 410 9.60 -16.06 20.92
N LEU A 411 10.50 -15.72 19.98
CA LEU A 411 11.35 -16.67 19.27
C LEU A 411 12.68 -16.02 18.85
N SER A 412 13.73 -16.81 18.75
CA SER A 412 14.94 -16.49 17.99
C SER A 412 15.29 -17.66 17.08
N TRP A 413 15.49 -17.40 15.79
CA TRP A 413 15.63 -18.41 14.74
C TRP A 413 16.81 -18.06 13.81
N ASN A 414 17.82 -18.94 13.81
CA ASN A 414 18.98 -18.85 12.91
C ASN A 414 19.64 -20.23 12.73
N PRO A 415 18.91 -21.24 12.22
CA PRO A 415 19.43 -22.60 12.10
C PRO A 415 20.67 -22.62 11.22
N GLY A 416 21.78 -23.19 11.71
CA GLY A 416 23.04 -23.26 10.98
C GLY A 416 23.65 -21.91 10.59
N GLY A 417 23.20 -20.80 11.19
CA GLY A 417 23.71 -19.46 10.85
C GLY A 417 23.25 -18.93 9.49
N VAL A 418 22.15 -19.46 8.93
CA VAL A 418 21.65 -19.08 7.59
C VAL A 418 21.30 -17.59 7.44
N LEU A 419 21.04 -16.89 8.54
CA LEU A 419 20.77 -15.45 8.59
C LEU A 419 21.96 -14.61 9.12
N ASN A 420 23.16 -15.18 9.23
CA ASN A 420 24.34 -14.40 9.63
C ASN A 420 24.57 -13.24 8.66
N GLY A 421 24.83 -12.05 9.21
CA GLY A 421 24.97 -10.82 8.43
C GLY A 421 23.65 -10.28 7.89
N ALA A 422 22.50 -10.64 8.47
CA ALA A 422 21.21 -10.07 8.07
C ALA A 422 21.21 -8.53 8.20
N ARG A 423 20.74 -7.83 7.16
CA ARG A 423 20.78 -6.35 7.07
C ARG A 423 19.40 -5.70 6.98
N HIS A 424 18.49 -6.30 6.23
CA HIS A 424 17.16 -5.75 5.98
C HIS A 424 16.11 -6.86 5.88
N ILE A 425 14.86 -6.52 6.16
CA ILE A 425 13.72 -7.42 6.09
C ILE A 425 12.54 -6.75 5.39
N THR A 426 11.89 -7.48 4.49
CA THR A 426 10.61 -7.11 3.86
C THR A 426 9.59 -8.21 4.15
N VAL A 427 8.37 -7.84 4.51
CA VAL A 427 7.26 -8.78 4.75
C VAL A 427 6.35 -8.77 3.52
N GLY A 428 6.10 -9.94 2.93
CA GLY A 428 5.09 -10.16 1.89
C GLY A 428 4.16 -11.30 2.31
N GLY A 429 3.05 -10.95 2.96
CA GLY A 429 2.22 -11.92 3.68
C GLY A 429 3.03 -12.68 4.73
N TYR A 430 2.90 -14.01 4.75
CA TYR A 430 3.72 -14.87 5.61
C TYR A 430 5.13 -15.18 5.06
N TYR A 431 5.57 -14.57 3.95
CA TYR A 431 6.97 -14.68 3.49
C TYR A 431 7.80 -13.48 3.94
N LEU A 432 8.95 -13.76 4.53
CA LEU A 432 9.98 -12.79 4.89
C LEU A 432 11.12 -12.85 3.89
N TYR A 433 11.46 -11.71 3.30
CA TYR A 433 12.60 -11.54 2.43
C TYR A 433 13.71 -10.84 3.21
N ILE A 434 14.77 -11.56 3.54
CA ILE A 434 15.84 -11.09 4.42
C ILE A 434 17.14 -10.99 3.63
N THR A 435 17.70 -9.79 3.53
CA THR A 435 18.99 -9.57 2.87
C THR A 435 20.13 -9.94 3.81
N THR A 436 21.12 -10.65 3.28
CA THR A 436 22.37 -11.03 3.96
C THR A 436 23.56 -10.76 3.03
N ASP A 437 24.78 -10.84 3.56
CA ASP A 437 26.00 -10.74 2.74
C ASP A 437 26.06 -11.79 1.60
N SER A 438 25.39 -12.93 1.80
CA SER A 438 25.35 -14.06 0.86
C SER A 438 24.20 -14.02 -0.16
N GLY A 439 23.27 -13.08 -0.03
CA GLY A 439 22.07 -12.99 -0.85
C GLY A 439 20.79 -12.84 -0.05
N VAL A 440 19.66 -13.07 -0.72
CA VAL A 440 18.32 -12.94 -0.14
C VAL A 440 17.82 -14.29 0.34
N LYS A 441 17.44 -14.36 1.62
CA LYS A 441 16.82 -15.52 2.25
C LYS A 441 15.32 -15.33 2.23
N ILE A 442 14.60 -16.32 1.71
CA ILE A 442 13.13 -16.33 1.74
C ILE A 442 12.72 -17.29 2.85
N VAL A 443 12.07 -16.78 3.88
CA VAL A 443 11.65 -17.54 5.06
C VAL A 443 10.14 -17.49 5.17
N SER A 444 9.48 -18.63 5.30
CA SER A 444 8.05 -18.69 5.61
C SER A 444 7.85 -18.58 7.13
N VAL A 445 6.85 -17.80 7.52
CA VAL A 445 6.33 -17.65 8.89
C VAL A 445 4.82 -17.86 8.94
N ASP A 446 4.30 -18.75 8.07
CA ASP A 446 2.89 -19.17 8.07
C ASP A 446 2.50 -19.75 9.45
N ASP A 447 3.41 -20.53 10.04
CA ASP A 447 3.48 -20.70 11.49
C ASP A 447 4.63 -19.82 12.05
N PRO A 448 4.33 -18.67 12.70
CA PRO A 448 5.35 -17.78 13.22
C PRO A 448 6.29 -18.44 14.24
N MET A 449 5.84 -19.48 14.94
CA MET A 449 6.65 -20.18 15.94
C MET A 449 7.52 -21.29 15.34
N HIS A 450 7.33 -21.63 14.07
CA HIS A 450 8.14 -22.60 13.33
C HIS A 450 8.58 -22.07 11.96
N PRO A 451 9.46 -21.04 11.89
CA PRO A 451 9.92 -20.51 10.62
C PRO A 451 10.66 -21.54 9.76
N GLU A 452 10.42 -21.51 8.45
CA GLU A 452 11.03 -22.42 7.46
C GLU A 452 11.85 -21.62 6.44
N LEU A 453 13.13 -21.96 6.24
CA LEU A 453 13.89 -21.45 5.09
C LEU A 453 13.35 -22.09 3.81
N ILE A 454 12.73 -21.29 2.96
CA ILE A 454 12.12 -21.72 1.70
C ILE A 454 13.19 -21.85 0.61
N THR A 455 13.96 -20.79 0.40
CA THR A 455 15.05 -20.76 -0.58
C THR A 455 16.05 -19.64 -0.27
N THR A 456 17.19 -19.69 -0.96
CA THR A 456 18.20 -18.63 -0.98
C THR A 456 18.46 -18.22 -2.42
N VAL A 457 18.31 -16.94 -2.72
CA VAL A 457 18.74 -16.36 -4.00
C VAL A 457 20.09 -15.70 -3.79
N ALA A 458 21.11 -16.21 -4.49
CA ALA A 458 22.47 -15.67 -4.41
C ALA A 458 22.51 -14.25 -4.99
N LEU A 459 23.00 -13.30 -4.20
CA LEU A 459 23.24 -11.92 -4.63
C LEU A 459 24.28 -11.30 -3.71
N ALA A 460 25.47 -11.02 -4.23
CA ALA A 460 26.56 -10.51 -3.41
C ALA A 460 26.24 -9.12 -2.84
N ASP A 461 26.54 -8.91 -1.56
CA ASP A 461 26.34 -7.64 -0.87
C ASP A 461 24.90 -7.12 -0.97
N ALA A 462 23.88 -7.98 -0.83
CA ALA A 462 22.49 -7.56 -0.77
C ALA A 462 22.26 -6.64 0.45
N ARG A 463 21.68 -5.46 0.23
CA ARG A 463 21.55 -4.39 1.24
C ARG A 463 20.11 -4.23 1.70
N ALA A 464 19.22 -3.81 0.81
CA ALA A 464 17.80 -3.60 1.12
C ALA A 464 16.90 -4.21 0.05
N SER A 465 15.64 -4.38 0.38
CA SER A 465 14.64 -4.98 -0.50
C SER A 465 13.27 -4.32 -0.35
N VAL A 466 12.49 -4.32 -1.43
CA VAL A 466 11.07 -3.92 -1.42
C VAL A 466 10.29 -4.82 -2.38
N LEU A 467 9.11 -5.26 -1.94
CA LEU A 467 8.23 -6.14 -2.71
C LEU A 467 7.14 -5.31 -3.39
N GLN A 468 6.84 -5.61 -4.64
CA GLN A 468 5.59 -5.21 -5.27
C GLN A 468 5.06 -6.37 -6.12
N PHE A 469 3.96 -6.96 -5.66
CA PHE A 469 3.30 -8.10 -6.31
C PHE A 469 4.27 -9.27 -6.56
N ARG A 470 4.73 -9.48 -7.80
CA ARG A 470 5.55 -10.64 -8.19
C ARG A 470 7.07 -10.44 -8.05
N TYR A 471 7.52 -9.20 -7.89
CA TYR A 471 8.93 -8.86 -8.00
C TYR A 471 9.46 -8.21 -6.72
N LEU A 472 10.61 -8.71 -6.27
CA LEU A 472 11.39 -8.15 -5.19
C LEU A 472 12.54 -7.33 -5.79
N PHE A 473 12.52 -6.03 -5.54
CA PHE A 473 13.58 -5.11 -5.95
C PHE A 473 14.63 -5.07 -4.85
N VAL A 474 15.89 -5.34 -5.19
CA VAL A 474 16.97 -5.53 -4.23
C VAL A 474 18.15 -4.66 -4.59
N THR A 475 18.59 -3.83 -3.64
CA THR A 475 19.84 -3.11 -3.76
C THR A 475 21.00 -3.98 -3.31
N SER A 476 22.11 -3.88 -4.01
CA SER A 476 23.34 -4.60 -3.72
C SER A 476 24.57 -3.74 -3.97
N GLY A 477 25.76 -4.31 -3.72
CA GLY A 477 27.02 -3.66 -4.11
C GLY A 477 27.17 -3.39 -5.61
N ALA A 478 26.39 -4.06 -6.47
CA ALA A 478 26.39 -3.82 -7.91
C ALA A 478 25.37 -2.74 -8.34
N GLY A 479 24.34 -2.48 -7.53
CA GLY A 479 23.29 -1.51 -7.81
C GLY A 479 21.90 -2.06 -7.53
N LEU A 480 20.91 -1.74 -8.37
CA LEU A 480 19.53 -2.22 -8.22
C LEU A 480 19.29 -3.43 -9.13
N SER A 481 18.86 -4.56 -8.56
CA SER A 481 18.50 -5.78 -9.29
C SER A 481 17.09 -6.25 -8.92
N VAL A 482 16.55 -7.20 -9.68
CA VAL A 482 15.19 -7.74 -9.47
C VAL A 482 15.23 -9.25 -9.31
N ILE A 483 14.48 -9.76 -8.34
CA ILE A 483 14.24 -11.18 -8.13
C ILE A 483 12.75 -11.44 -8.42
N ASP A 484 12.47 -12.39 -9.30
CA ASP A 484 11.11 -12.93 -9.48
C ASP A 484 10.80 -13.85 -8.31
N VAL A 485 9.76 -13.48 -7.55
CA VAL A 485 9.26 -14.20 -6.37
C VAL A 485 7.81 -14.65 -6.55
N THR A 486 7.34 -14.75 -7.80
CA THR A 486 5.99 -15.24 -8.14
C THR A 486 5.70 -16.58 -7.48
N GLU A 487 6.67 -17.49 -7.50
CA GLU A 487 6.69 -18.72 -6.72
C GLU A 487 7.90 -18.69 -5.77
N PRO A 488 7.70 -18.44 -4.47
CA PRO A 488 8.78 -18.29 -3.50
C PRO A 488 9.75 -19.48 -3.44
N ARG A 489 9.30 -20.72 -3.70
CA ARG A 489 10.19 -21.91 -3.71
C ARG A 489 11.14 -21.94 -4.90
N SER A 490 10.79 -21.31 -6.01
CA SER A 490 11.60 -21.25 -7.24
C SER A 490 12.06 -19.82 -7.58
N ALA A 491 12.12 -18.94 -6.56
CA ALA A 491 12.54 -17.57 -6.72
C ALA A 491 13.93 -17.48 -7.38
N ARG A 492 14.08 -16.53 -8.32
CA ARG A 492 15.30 -16.41 -9.13
C ARG A 492 15.64 -14.95 -9.43
N LEU A 493 16.94 -14.67 -9.49
CA LEU A 493 17.45 -13.38 -9.98
C LEU A 493 17.12 -13.24 -11.48
N ILE A 494 16.67 -12.06 -11.89
CA ILE A 494 16.53 -11.72 -13.31
C ILE A 494 17.90 -11.28 -13.83
N GLU A 495 18.53 -12.14 -14.61
CA GLU A 495 19.87 -11.91 -15.16
C GLU A 495 19.88 -10.75 -16.18
N ASN A 496 21.01 -10.04 -16.26
CA ASN A 496 21.21 -8.89 -17.16
C ASN A 496 20.24 -7.71 -16.94
N ASN A 497 19.61 -7.63 -15.77
CA ASN A 497 18.64 -6.59 -15.41
C ASN A 497 19.07 -5.86 -14.13
N THR A 498 20.24 -5.22 -14.19
CA THR A 498 20.81 -4.46 -13.07
C THR A 498 21.08 -3.03 -13.48
N ILE A 499 20.53 -2.06 -12.75
CA ILE A 499 20.94 -0.66 -12.84
C ILE A 499 22.21 -0.49 -12.02
N ALA A 500 23.34 -0.24 -12.69
CA ALA A 500 24.64 -0.14 -12.05
C ALA A 500 24.74 1.14 -11.19
N LEU A 501 25.00 0.96 -9.89
CA LEU A 501 25.15 2.06 -8.93
C LEU A 501 26.31 1.75 -7.99
N ALA A 502 27.22 2.72 -7.83
CA ALA A 502 28.42 2.52 -7.00
C ALA A 502 28.08 2.34 -5.52
N ASN A 503 26.99 2.94 -5.05
CA ASN A 503 26.61 2.91 -3.65
C ASN A 503 25.09 2.87 -3.42
N ALA A 504 24.40 1.91 -4.02
CA ALA A 504 22.97 1.69 -3.75
C ALA A 504 22.75 1.34 -2.26
N GLN A 505 21.92 2.11 -1.56
CA GLN A 505 21.56 1.92 -0.15
C GLN A 505 20.16 1.31 -0.08
N LYS A 506 19.14 2.06 0.34
CA LYS A 506 17.76 1.58 0.36
C LYS A 506 16.99 1.98 -0.89
N VAL A 507 15.91 1.24 -1.15
CA VAL A 507 15.03 1.40 -2.30
C VAL A 507 13.58 1.47 -1.84
N PHE A 508 12.79 2.29 -2.53
CA PHE A 508 11.35 2.38 -2.36
C PHE A 508 10.69 2.27 -3.73
N VAL A 509 9.60 1.50 -3.86
CA VAL A 509 8.86 1.37 -5.13
C VAL A 509 7.46 1.92 -4.95
N ALA A 510 7.09 2.90 -5.77
CA ALA A 510 5.76 3.50 -5.81
C ALA A 510 5.21 3.42 -7.24
N ARG A 511 4.12 2.65 -7.41
CA ARG A 511 3.58 2.26 -8.73
C ARG A 511 4.69 1.77 -9.64
N THR A 512 4.94 2.42 -10.78
CA THR A 512 5.88 1.99 -11.82
C THR A 512 7.29 2.55 -11.64
N TYR A 513 7.60 3.23 -10.54
CA TYR A 513 8.93 3.81 -10.31
C TYR A 513 9.60 3.25 -9.06
N ALA A 514 10.88 2.93 -9.18
CA ALA A 514 11.77 2.63 -8.07
C ALA A 514 12.67 3.86 -7.76
N TYR A 515 12.80 4.18 -6.48
CA TYR A 515 13.56 5.30 -5.96
C TYR A 515 14.70 4.72 -5.12
N VAL A 516 15.94 4.93 -5.53
CA VAL A 516 17.13 4.38 -4.88
C VAL A 516 17.92 5.50 -4.25
N ALA A 517 18.13 5.41 -2.93
CA ALA A 517 19.12 6.24 -2.24
C ALA A 517 20.51 5.70 -2.60
N ALA A 518 21.29 6.47 -3.38
CA ALA A 518 22.49 5.99 -4.07
C ALA A 518 23.79 6.64 -3.57
N GLY A 519 23.86 7.00 -2.28
CA GLY A 519 25.05 7.61 -1.69
C GLY A 519 25.40 8.93 -2.37
N SER A 520 26.58 8.99 -2.98
CA SER A 520 27.10 10.18 -3.69
C SER A 520 26.36 10.51 -4.97
N ASP A 521 25.66 9.55 -5.56
CA ASP A 521 24.84 9.77 -6.77
C ASP A 521 23.47 10.40 -6.42
N GLY A 522 23.20 10.65 -5.13
CA GLY A 522 21.96 11.23 -4.64
C GLY A 522 20.78 10.27 -4.74
N LEU A 523 19.67 10.74 -5.31
CA LEU A 523 18.46 9.97 -5.57
C LEU A 523 18.43 9.52 -7.03
N VAL A 524 18.46 8.20 -7.26
CA VAL A 524 18.30 7.63 -8.60
C VAL A 524 16.86 7.15 -8.75
N ILE A 525 16.19 7.60 -9.81
CA ILE A 525 14.85 7.20 -10.18
C ILE A 525 14.94 6.24 -11.36
N VAL A 526 14.31 5.08 -11.22
CA VAL A 526 14.30 3.99 -12.20
C VAL A 526 12.87 3.73 -12.62
N ASP A 527 12.62 3.68 -13.92
CA ASP A 527 11.41 3.14 -14.49
C ASP A 527 11.39 1.61 -14.29
N ALA A 528 10.38 1.17 -13.56
CA ALA A 528 10.12 -0.20 -13.15
C ALA A 528 8.75 -0.68 -13.64
N GLU A 529 8.17 -0.04 -14.67
CA GLU A 529 6.92 -0.48 -15.31
C GLU A 529 7.04 -1.94 -15.80
N ARG A 530 8.19 -2.27 -16.39
CA ARG A 530 8.60 -3.64 -16.76
C ARG A 530 9.69 -4.13 -15.81
N PRO A 531 9.37 -4.86 -14.73
CA PRO A 531 10.34 -5.23 -13.71
C PRO A 531 11.50 -6.10 -14.23
N GLU A 532 11.31 -6.81 -15.34
CA GLU A 532 12.35 -7.63 -15.98
C GLU A 532 13.26 -6.85 -16.94
N ALA A 533 12.98 -5.56 -17.19
CA ALA A 533 13.75 -4.68 -18.07
C ALA A 533 13.77 -3.24 -17.51
N LEU A 534 14.48 -3.06 -16.39
CA LEU A 534 14.60 -1.76 -15.71
C LEU A 534 15.31 -0.74 -16.59
N VAL A 535 14.85 0.52 -16.50
CA VAL A 535 15.48 1.66 -17.20
C VAL A 535 15.75 2.78 -16.20
N GLU A 536 17.00 3.24 -16.12
CA GLU A 536 17.31 4.44 -15.34
C GLU A 536 16.65 5.66 -16.00
N LEU A 537 15.80 6.37 -15.25
CA LEU A 537 15.11 7.57 -15.71
C LEU A 537 15.95 8.82 -15.45
N THR A 538 16.42 9.01 -14.22
CA THR A 538 17.13 10.23 -13.80
C THR A 538 17.98 10.00 -12.55
N ARG A 539 19.10 10.73 -12.46
CA ARG A 539 19.89 10.91 -11.24
C ARG A 539 19.72 12.34 -10.75
N PHE A 540 19.32 12.49 -9.50
CA PHE A 540 19.09 13.78 -8.88
C PHE A 540 20.00 13.93 -7.66
N ASP A 541 20.98 14.82 -7.73
CA ASP A 541 21.95 15.10 -6.67
C ASP A 541 21.72 16.47 -5.98
N ALA A 542 20.64 17.17 -6.36
CA ALA A 542 20.32 18.52 -5.92
C ALA A 542 21.51 19.49 -5.98
N ASN A 543 22.19 19.55 -7.13
CA ASN A 543 23.40 20.35 -7.35
C ASN A 543 24.54 19.99 -6.38
N GLY A 544 24.71 18.69 -6.14
CA GLY A 544 25.71 18.13 -5.24
C GLY A 544 25.41 18.24 -3.75
N THR A 545 24.24 18.75 -3.35
CA THR A 545 23.84 18.84 -1.93
C THR A 545 23.16 17.58 -1.39
N LEU A 546 22.79 16.65 -2.28
CA LEU A 546 22.29 15.32 -1.96
C LEU A 546 23.36 14.29 -2.35
N ASN A 547 24.28 13.99 -1.43
CA ASN A 547 25.53 13.27 -1.73
C ASN A 547 25.91 12.18 -0.70
N ASP A 548 25.04 11.89 0.27
CA ASP A 548 25.21 10.83 1.25
C ASP A 548 23.89 10.08 1.46
N SER A 549 23.16 9.83 0.37
CA SER A 549 21.80 9.27 0.42
C SER A 549 21.80 7.83 0.95
N ARG A 550 21.14 7.61 2.10
CA ARG A 550 21.05 6.34 2.84
C ARG A 550 19.68 5.67 2.75
N ASP A 551 18.62 6.46 2.77
CA ASP A 551 17.24 5.97 2.73
C ASP A 551 16.34 6.92 1.96
N VAL A 552 15.29 6.38 1.37
CA VAL A 552 14.25 7.15 0.69
C VAL A 552 12.89 6.52 0.97
N VAL A 553 11.91 7.36 1.31
CA VAL A 553 10.50 6.96 1.38
C VAL A 553 9.66 7.94 0.55
N VAL A 554 8.66 7.41 -0.15
CA VAL A 554 7.79 8.20 -1.03
C VAL A 554 6.35 8.17 -0.52
N ALA A 555 5.68 9.32 -0.60
CA ALA A 555 4.30 9.47 -0.13
C ALA A 555 3.55 10.58 -0.88
N THR A 556 2.21 10.50 -0.86
CA THR A 556 1.35 11.54 -1.43
C THR A 556 0.73 12.39 -0.33
N THR A 557 0.91 13.71 -0.45
CA THR A 557 0.16 14.71 0.32
C THR A 557 -0.69 15.52 -0.65
N ASN A 558 -2.00 15.50 -0.45
CA ASN A 558 -2.98 16.11 -1.35
C ASN A 558 -2.86 15.59 -2.79
N ALA A 559 -2.47 16.45 -3.73
CA ALA A 559 -2.37 16.11 -5.14
C ALA A 559 -0.95 15.68 -5.59
N SER A 560 0.05 15.90 -4.74
CA SER A 560 1.47 15.83 -5.08
C SER A 560 2.19 14.66 -4.40
N LEU A 561 3.19 14.13 -5.08
CA LEU A 561 4.09 13.09 -4.61
C LEU A 561 5.39 13.70 -4.11
N PHE A 562 5.91 13.19 -3.01
CA PHE A 562 7.15 13.66 -2.37
C PHE A 562 8.05 12.48 -2.03
N ALA A 563 9.35 12.64 -2.22
CA ALA A 563 10.38 11.80 -1.64
C ALA A 563 10.98 12.49 -0.41
N TYR A 564 11.15 11.73 0.66
CA TYR A 564 11.92 12.12 1.83
C TYR A 564 13.19 11.29 1.81
N VAL A 565 14.35 11.94 1.86
CA VAL A 565 15.65 11.28 1.73
C VAL A 565 16.47 11.51 3.00
N ALA A 566 16.90 10.43 3.65
CA ALA A 566 17.90 10.50 4.71
C ALA A 566 19.26 10.58 4.04
N ASP A 567 19.88 11.74 4.07
CA ASP A 567 21.11 12.08 3.36
C ASP A 567 22.31 12.11 4.31
N GLY A 568 22.38 11.11 5.19
CA GLY A 568 23.56 10.87 6.01
C GLY A 568 23.99 12.10 6.80
N GLY A 569 25.24 12.54 6.60
CA GLY A 569 25.80 13.72 7.25
C GLY A 569 25.05 15.04 6.99
N ASN A 570 24.24 15.13 5.92
CA ASN A 570 23.51 16.33 5.53
C ASN A 570 22.08 16.37 6.10
N GLY A 571 21.70 15.36 6.91
CA GLY A 571 20.39 15.25 7.52
C GLY A 571 19.32 14.75 6.56
N ILE A 572 18.25 15.53 6.36
CA ILE A 572 17.09 15.11 5.55
C ILE A 572 16.84 16.11 4.44
N LYS A 573 16.48 15.58 3.28
CA LYS A 573 15.96 16.35 2.15
C LYS A 573 14.51 15.97 1.87
N VAL A 574 13.68 16.97 1.55
CA VAL A 574 12.32 16.78 1.04
C VAL A 574 12.30 17.21 -0.41
N VAL A 575 11.97 16.27 -1.30
CA VAL A 575 11.99 16.44 -2.74
C VAL A 575 10.57 16.31 -3.26
N GLN A 576 10.06 17.34 -3.91
CA GLN A 576 8.79 17.25 -4.62
C GLN A 576 9.00 16.50 -5.93
N LEU A 577 8.25 15.42 -6.16
CA LEU A 577 8.37 14.58 -7.34
C LEU A 577 7.30 14.92 -8.38
N THR A 578 6.13 15.36 -7.94
CA THR A 578 5.05 15.73 -8.87
C THR A 578 4.34 17.00 -8.42
N SER A 579 4.02 17.87 -9.37
CA SER A 579 3.23 19.08 -9.14
C SER A 579 2.54 19.51 -10.43
N PRO A 580 1.47 20.33 -10.34
CA PRO A 580 0.83 20.92 -11.53
C PRO A 580 1.80 21.73 -12.42
N ASP A 581 2.82 22.36 -11.84
CA ASP A 581 3.79 23.19 -12.59
C ASP A 581 5.01 22.41 -13.08
N LEU A 582 5.36 21.32 -12.40
CA LEU A 582 6.54 20.51 -12.76
C LEU A 582 6.27 19.69 -14.02
N GLN A 583 5.02 19.26 -14.26
CA GLN A 583 4.68 18.44 -15.42
C GLN A 583 3.26 18.71 -15.96
N PRO A 584 3.10 18.88 -17.29
CA PRO A 584 1.80 18.78 -17.93
C PRO A 584 1.20 17.39 -17.71
N LYS A 585 -0.13 17.29 -17.56
CA LYS A 585 -0.85 16.01 -17.34
C LYS A 585 -0.45 15.26 -16.05
N PHE A 586 -0.24 15.97 -14.94
CA PHE A 586 0.07 15.37 -13.63
C PHE A 586 -0.99 14.38 -13.07
N TYR A 587 -2.14 14.25 -13.73
CA TYR A 587 -3.20 13.29 -13.40
C TYR A 587 -2.99 11.97 -14.15
N GLY A 588 -3.17 10.84 -13.45
CA GLY A 588 -3.08 9.51 -14.05
C GLY A 588 -2.61 8.44 -13.08
N PHE A 589 -2.40 7.23 -13.60
CA PHE A 589 -1.84 6.12 -12.83
C PHE A 589 -0.37 6.36 -12.53
N SER A 590 0.50 6.69 -13.46
CA SER A 590 1.93 6.86 -13.12
C SER A 590 2.50 8.12 -13.79
N PRO A 591 2.16 9.33 -13.29
CA PRO A 591 2.79 10.55 -13.80
C PRO A 591 4.32 10.49 -13.58
N GLU A 592 5.08 10.97 -14.56
CA GLU A 592 6.55 10.92 -14.52
C GLU A 592 7.09 11.80 -13.37
N PRO A 593 7.98 11.29 -12.51
CA PRO A 593 8.52 12.08 -11.41
C PRO A 593 9.58 13.08 -11.91
N VAL A 594 9.39 14.35 -11.58
CA VAL A 594 10.32 15.45 -11.85
C VAL A 594 10.82 15.98 -10.49
N PRO A 595 12.00 15.56 -10.01
CA PRO A 595 12.47 15.90 -8.66
C PRO A 595 12.88 17.37 -8.53
N ASP A 596 12.36 18.04 -7.50
CA ASP A 596 12.73 19.40 -7.08
C ASP A 596 13.00 19.44 -5.57
N LEU A 597 14.16 19.96 -5.15
CA LEU A 597 14.51 20.06 -3.73
C LEU A 597 13.77 21.24 -3.09
N ILE A 598 12.82 20.95 -2.21
CA ILE A 598 11.95 21.97 -1.62
C ILE A 598 12.26 22.29 -0.17
N ALA A 599 12.90 21.37 0.58
CA ALA A 599 13.27 21.61 1.97
C ALA A 599 14.43 20.73 2.44
N SER A 600 15.13 21.16 3.48
CA SER A 600 16.12 20.35 4.19
C SER A 600 16.13 20.58 5.70
N TYR A 601 16.62 19.60 6.45
CA TYR A 601 16.85 19.71 7.89
C TYR A 601 18.16 19.03 8.27
N GLU A 602 19.07 19.75 8.94
CA GLU A 602 20.32 19.17 9.44
C GLU A 602 20.08 18.43 10.76
N THR A 603 20.26 17.11 10.75
CA THR A 603 20.17 16.28 11.97
C THR A 603 21.45 16.38 12.79
N SER A 604 21.37 16.14 14.10
CA SER A 604 22.57 16.21 14.98
C SER A 604 23.50 15.01 14.84
N LYS A 605 23.00 13.92 14.28
CA LYS A 605 23.77 12.74 13.87
C LYS A 605 23.45 12.41 12.41
N PRO A 606 24.33 11.68 11.71
CA PRO A 606 24.04 11.24 10.35
C PRO A 606 22.70 10.49 10.27
N ALA A 607 21.82 10.92 9.38
CA ALA A 607 20.54 10.29 9.10
C ALA A 607 20.73 9.01 8.28
N LEU A 608 20.28 7.88 8.81
CA LEU A 608 20.51 6.56 8.23
C LEU A 608 19.24 5.93 7.67
N SER A 609 18.08 6.30 8.21
CA SER A 609 16.83 5.66 7.86
C SER A 609 15.60 6.50 8.11
N LEU A 610 14.50 6.15 7.44
CA LEU A 610 13.21 6.81 7.54
C LEU A 610 12.12 5.79 7.84
N SER A 611 11.11 6.19 8.61
CA SER A 611 9.88 5.41 8.70
C SER A 611 9.11 5.48 7.39
N ARG A 612 8.64 4.32 6.89
CA ARG A 612 7.62 4.31 5.83
C ARG A 612 6.32 4.98 6.29
N GLY A 613 5.63 5.64 5.36
CA GLY A 613 4.33 6.25 5.61
C GLY A 613 3.20 5.22 5.66
N LEU A 614 2.13 5.54 6.40
CA LEU A 614 0.92 4.72 6.53
C LEU A 614 0.39 4.29 5.16
N GLU A 615 0.20 2.98 4.95
CA GLU A 615 -0.29 2.41 3.70
C GLU A 615 -1.82 2.58 3.61
N ARG A 616 -2.30 3.46 2.72
CA ARG A 616 -3.72 3.85 2.63
C ARG A 616 -4.52 3.12 1.54
N ASP A 617 -3.83 2.44 0.63
CA ASP A 617 -4.41 1.64 -0.47
C ASP A 617 -4.22 0.12 -0.29
N ARG A 618 -3.73 -0.33 0.88
CA ARG A 618 -3.55 -1.75 1.20
C ARG A 618 -4.72 -2.28 2.02
N GLY A 619 -5.45 -3.23 1.46
CA GLY A 619 -6.55 -3.95 2.12
C GLY A 619 -6.22 -5.38 2.50
N VAL A 620 -5.23 -5.99 1.85
CA VAL A 620 -4.82 -7.39 2.01
C VAL A 620 -3.30 -7.52 1.85
N ASP A 621 -2.73 -8.57 2.45
CA ASP A 621 -1.36 -8.98 2.16
C ASP A 621 -1.26 -9.94 0.97
N GLU A 622 -0.03 -10.24 0.57
CA GLU A 622 0.34 -11.05 -0.59
C GLU A 622 -0.09 -12.52 -0.44
N THR A 623 -0.42 -12.95 0.78
CA THR A 623 -0.90 -14.28 1.12
C THR A 623 -2.41 -14.32 1.42
N GLY A 624 -3.14 -13.24 1.12
CA GLY A 624 -4.60 -13.17 1.27
C GLY A 624 -5.06 -12.84 2.69
N GLY A 625 -4.15 -12.48 3.60
CA GLY A 625 -4.49 -12.03 4.95
C GLY A 625 -5.09 -10.62 4.90
N GLN A 626 -6.34 -10.49 5.35
CA GLN A 626 -7.02 -9.20 5.39
C GLN A 626 -6.34 -8.27 6.41
N VAL A 627 -6.06 -7.03 6.00
CA VAL A 627 -5.43 -6.01 6.85
C VAL A 627 -6.46 -5.00 7.35
N ALA A 628 -7.37 -4.60 6.45
CA ALA A 628 -8.25 -3.46 6.65
C ALA A 628 -9.72 -3.86 6.68
N VAL A 629 -10.57 -3.05 7.31
CA VAL A 629 -12.00 -3.37 7.46
C VAL A 629 -12.75 -3.26 6.14
N PHE A 630 -13.63 -4.23 5.87
CA PHE A 630 -14.53 -4.22 4.71
C PHE A 630 -15.97 -4.01 5.20
N GLY A 631 -16.52 -2.80 4.98
CA GLY A 631 -17.66 -2.28 5.75
C GLY A 631 -19.03 -2.92 5.50
N ARG A 632 -19.14 -3.99 4.70
CA ARG A 632 -20.36 -4.77 4.53
C ARG A 632 -20.17 -6.14 5.17
N ARG A 633 -21.16 -6.61 5.94
CA ARG A 633 -21.16 -7.95 6.54
C ARG A 633 -20.79 -9.02 5.51
N GLY A 634 -19.74 -9.80 5.78
CA GLY A 634 -19.21 -10.85 4.91
C GLY A 634 -18.45 -10.37 3.66
N SER A 635 -18.33 -9.07 3.41
CA SER A 635 -17.44 -8.58 2.34
C SER A 635 -15.99 -8.66 2.79
N ARG A 636 -15.09 -8.95 1.85
CA ARG A 636 -13.67 -9.19 2.12
C ARG A 636 -12.82 -8.94 0.87
N PRO A 637 -11.49 -8.77 1.00
CA PRO A 637 -10.60 -8.87 -0.14
C PRO A 637 -10.60 -10.30 -0.73
N LEU A 638 -9.97 -10.47 -1.88
CA LEU A 638 -9.70 -11.81 -2.42
C LEU A 638 -8.73 -12.56 -1.50
N ASN A 639 -8.94 -13.87 -1.35
CA ASN A 639 -7.98 -14.74 -0.65
C ASN A 639 -6.86 -15.17 -1.60
N LEU A 640 -5.84 -15.88 -1.10
CA LEU A 640 -4.67 -16.28 -1.89
C LEU A 640 -5.03 -17.07 -3.16
N GLU A 641 -5.93 -18.04 -3.06
CA GLU A 641 -6.32 -18.88 -4.20
C GLU A 641 -7.07 -18.07 -5.27
N GLU A 642 -7.99 -17.20 -4.84
CA GLU A 642 -8.72 -16.29 -5.72
C GLU A 642 -7.80 -15.29 -6.41
N MET A 643 -6.81 -14.75 -5.69
CA MET A 643 -5.79 -13.86 -6.27
C MET A 643 -4.96 -14.61 -7.32
N ARG A 644 -4.44 -15.80 -6.98
CA ARG A 644 -3.58 -16.60 -7.88
C ARG A 644 -4.27 -16.93 -9.19
N ARG A 645 -5.57 -17.26 -9.18
CA ARG A 645 -6.34 -17.52 -10.41
C ARG A 645 -6.35 -16.37 -11.42
N LEU A 646 -6.07 -15.14 -10.98
CA LEU A 646 -6.02 -13.98 -11.88
C LEU A 646 -4.72 -13.87 -12.67
N TYR A 647 -3.66 -14.56 -12.24
CA TYR A 647 -2.33 -14.42 -12.85
C TYR A 647 -1.52 -15.71 -12.98
N LEU A 648 -1.95 -16.83 -12.37
CA LEU A 648 -1.34 -18.16 -12.49
C LEU A 648 -2.30 -19.16 -13.13
N ASP A 649 -1.73 -20.05 -13.94
CA ASP A 649 -2.42 -21.20 -14.51
C ASP A 649 -2.48 -22.38 -13.52
N GLU A 650 -3.09 -23.49 -13.93
CA GLU A 650 -3.19 -24.70 -13.10
C GLU A 650 -1.83 -25.33 -12.76
N SER A 651 -0.79 -25.04 -13.54
CA SER A 651 0.60 -25.47 -13.28
C SER A 651 1.38 -24.52 -12.36
N GLY A 652 0.76 -23.40 -11.95
CA GLY A 652 1.39 -22.37 -11.13
C GLY A 652 2.30 -21.41 -11.91
N LYS A 653 2.20 -21.38 -13.24
CA LYS A 653 2.97 -20.45 -14.09
C LYS A 653 2.17 -19.20 -14.41
N PRO A 654 2.83 -18.03 -14.57
CA PRO A 654 2.19 -16.83 -15.10
C PRO A 654 1.51 -17.08 -16.45
N TRP A 655 0.27 -16.64 -16.60
CA TRP A 655 -0.42 -16.55 -17.89
C TRP A 655 -0.78 -15.11 -18.20
N PHE A 656 -0.84 -14.79 -19.49
CA PHE A 656 -0.90 -13.42 -19.98
C PHE A 656 -2.05 -13.22 -20.96
N VAL A 657 -2.50 -11.98 -21.10
CA VAL A 657 -3.59 -11.59 -22.00
C VAL A 657 -3.20 -10.40 -22.87
N ASP A 658 -3.83 -10.32 -24.05
CA ASP A 658 -3.80 -9.17 -24.95
C ASP A 658 -5.21 -8.56 -25.07
N ASP A 659 -5.32 -7.24 -25.09
CA ASP A 659 -6.60 -6.55 -25.31
C ASP A 659 -7.10 -6.67 -26.75
N ALA A 660 -6.17 -6.80 -27.70
CA ALA A 660 -6.50 -7.12 -29.08
C ALA A 660 -6.96 -8.58 -29.19
N ALA A 661 -8.02 -8.82 -29.98
CA ALA A 661 -8.39 -10.19 -30.32
C ALA A 661 -7.35 -10.73 -31.30
N LYS A 662 -6.71 -11.87 -30.98
CA LYS A 662 -6.11 -12.73 -32.00
C LYS A 662 -7.26 -13.28 -32.85
N GLU A 663 -7.17 -13.24 -34.17
CA GLU A 663 -8.27 -13.67 -35.05
C GLU A 663 -8.73 -15.08 -34.65
N ASN A 664 -10.04 -15.25 -34.48
CA ASN A 664 -10.62 -16.56 -34.19
C ASN A 664 -10.74 -17.35 -35.51
N THR A 665 -9.61 -17.68 -36.12
CA THR A 665 -9.59 -18.61 -37.25
C THR A 665 -9.63 -20.03 -36.70
N ALA A 666 -10.44 -20.88 -37.31
CA ALA A 666 -10.47 -22.31 -37.03
C ALA A 666 -9.11 -23.01 -37.29
N GLU A 667 -8.12 -22.29 -37.83
CA GLU A 667 -6.73 -22.72 -38.03
C GLU A 667 -5.84 -22.53 -36.80
N ASN A 668 -6.13 -21.57 -35.90
CA ASN A 668 -5.31 -21.33 -34.71
C ASN A 668 -5.39 -22.47 -33.67
N ALA A 669 -6.47 -23.24 -33.68
CA ALA A 669 -6.59 -24.46 -32.87
C ALA A 669 -5.67 -25.60 -33.34
N ALA A 670 -5.16 -25.53 -34.58
CA ALA A 670 -4.26 -26.53 -35.15
C ALA A 670 -2.77 -26.15 -35.03
N GLU A 671 -2.44 -24.85 -35.01
CA GLU A 671 -1.04 -24.39 -34.84
C GLU A 671 -0.55 -24.50 -33.38
N ASP A 672 -1.40 -24.22 -32.37
CA ASP A 672 -1.02 -24.37 -30.96
C ASP A 672 -0.89 -25.85 -30.52
N ALA A 673 -1.62 -26.76 -31.19
CA ALA A 673 -1.45 -28.20 -31.03
C ALA A 673 -0.15 -28.72 -31.68
N ALA A 674 0.38 -28.02 -32.69
CA ALA A 674 1.63 -28.40 -33.34
C ALA A 674 2.88 -27.84 -32.63
N ALA A 675 2.74 -26.72 -31.90
CA ALA A 675 3.83 -26.13 -31.12
C ALA A 675 4.13 -26.89 -29.81
N THR A 676 3.17 -27.67 -29.30
CA THR A 676 3.32 -28.51 -28.10
C THR A 676 3.88 -29.91 -28.40
N ASP A 677 3.93 -30.32 -29.68
CA ASP A 677 4.42 -31.64 -30.12
C ASP A 677 5.83 -31.56 -30.77
N ALA A 678 6.46 -30.37 -30.78
CA ALA A 678 7.77 -30.10 -31.39
C ALA A 678 8.92 -29.90 -30.38
N GLY A 679 8.72 -30.29 -29.12
CA GLY A 679 9.76 -30.38 -28.10
C GLY A 679 9.66 -31.71 -27.37
N GLU A 680 10.22 -32.77 -27.99
CA GLU A 680 10.30 -34.15 -27.49
C GLU A 680 10.67 -34.31 -26.01
#